data_AF-A0A9D2ISQ0-F1
#
_entry.id   AF-A0A9D2ISQ0-F1
#
_cell.length_a   1.000
_cell.length_b   1.000
_cell.length_c   1.000
_cell.angle_alpha   90.00
_cell.angle_beta   90.00
_cell.angle_gamma   90.00
#
_symmetry.space_group_name_H-M   'P 1'
#
loop_
_entity.id
_entity.type
_entity.pdbx_description
1 polymer ?
#
loop_
_entity_poly.entity_id
_entity_poly.type
_entity_poly.pdbx_seq_one_letter_code
_entity_poly.pdbx_strand_id
1 'polypeptide(L)'
;MMKEYLKTKEEYKDCILFYRLGDFYEMFFDDALTVTKELEITLTGKDCGLEERAPMCGVPFHAAETYINRLIEKGHKVAICEQVEDPKTAKGLVKREVIRVVTPGTTLDAASLDESKNNYLMSIAAVGDRFGCAIADITTGDCFLTEVDKPQKLLDEINKFTPAEIICNDAFFLSGVDTDDLKDRLGISIFSLESWYFDDDLCRRTLKEHFHVADLEGLGIGDYDNGILASGALFLYLKETQKSALSHMATIHPYMAEKYMLIDSSSRRNLELVETMREKQKKGSLLWVLDKTKTAMGARTLRAMVEQPLIDTEEIEQRLTAIEELNEKAMLRDEIREYLNPVYDMERLISRISYKSANPRDLVAFAASLEMLPYIKQTLGEFDSSLLKQLNEDMDALSDLCSLIKNAIVDEPPIAQKDGGIIREGFNEDVDKFRRSRTDGKKWLSELEARERERTGIKSLKIKYNRVFGYSLEVTNTFRDQVPDNYVRKQTLSNAERYITQELKELEDLILGAEDKLYALEYELFCQVRDQAGAEVVRIQKTAKAVAYLDVFASLALVAQRNHYVRPKINEGGVIDIKNGRHPVVEKMIENDMFIANDTYLNNQKKRVSIITGPNMAGKSTYMRQSALIVLMAQIGSFVPAEKANIGIVDRIFTRVGASDDLASGQSTFMVEMTEVANILRNATSKSLLILDEIGRGTSTFDGLSIAWAVIEHISNTKLCGAKTLFATHYHELTELEGKIPGVNNYCIAVKEKGDDIVFLRKIVKGGADKSYGIQVAKLAGVPDSVIARAKELVEELSDADITAAVKDLAAPKKKEKIVYDQVDMAQMSLFDTVQDNDIVEEIRGLDLSNITPMEAMNILFNLQNKIKNRW
;
A
#
# COMPACT_ATOMS: atom_id res chain seq x y z
N MET A 1 -15.47 41.12 -4.58
CA MET A 1 -15.34 39.89 -5.40
C MET A 1 -13.95 39.73 -5.97
N MET A 2 -13.59 40.18 -7.18
CA MET A 2 -12.29 39.77 -7.77
C MET A 2 -11.06 40.21 -6.95
N LYS A 3 -11.11 41.37 -6.29
CA LYS A 3 -10.07 41.78 -5.32
C LYS A 3 -9.97 40.84 -4.11
N GLU A 4 -11.08 40.32 -3.61
CA GLU A 4 -11.09 39.36 -2.49
C GLU A 4 -10.65 37.97 -2.95
N TYR A 5 -11.02 37.56 -4.16
CA TYR A 5 -10.51 36.34 -4.78
C TYR A 5 -8.99 36.40 -4.90
N LEU A 6 -8.43 37.47 -5.47
CA LEU A 6 -6.98 37.64 -5.60
C LEU A 6 -6.28 37.69 -4.25
N LYS A 7 -6.88 38.37 -3.25
CA LYS A 7 -6.35 38.36 -1.88
C LYS A 7 -6.32 36.94 -1.30
N THR A 8 -7.40 36.18 -1.46
CA THR A 8 -7.46 34.79 -1.00
C THR A 8 -6.45 33.93 -1.75
N LYS A 9 -6.33 34.09 -3.07
CA LYS A 9 -5.39 33.34 -3.90
C LYS A 9 -3.93 33.65 -3.56
N GLU A 10 -3.63 34.88 -3.15
CA GLU A 10 -2.29 35.28 -2.68
C GLU A 10 -1.89 34.54 -1.39
N GLU A 11 -2.86 34.19 -0.54
CA GLU A 11 -2.64 33.38 0.66
C GLU A 11 -2.48 31.88 0.34
N TYR A 12 -3.05 31.38 -0.77
CA TYR A 12 -3.03 29.96 -1.18
C TYR A 12 -2.50 29.79 -2.61
N LYS A 13 -1.29 30.29 -2.88
CA LYS A 13 -0.70 30.30 -4.23
C LYS A 13 -0.47 28.91 -4.80
N ASP A 14 -0.08 27.97 -3.94
CA ASP A 14 0.23 26.58 -4.27
C ASP A 14 -1.02 25.69 -4.43
N CYS A 15 -2.22 26.22 -4.13
CA CYS A 15 -3.47 25.48 -4.17
C CYS A 15 -4.40 26.00 -5.28
N ILE A 16 -5.13 25.10 -5.94
CA ILE A 16 -6.25 25.47 -6.81
C ILE A 16 -7.40 25.98 -5.93
N LEU A 17 -7.85 27.22 -6.13
CA LEU A 17 -8.85 27.85 -5.27
C LEU A 17 -10.28 27.63 -5.78
N PHE A 18 -11.00 26.70 -5.16
CA PHE A 18 -12.43 26.49 -5.38
C PHE A 18 -13.22 27.58 -4.65
N TYR A 19 -13.67 28.59 -5.39
CA TYR A 19 -14.31 29.77 -4.79
C TYR A 19 -15.84 29.72 -4.91
N ARG A 20 -16.55 29.64 -3.77
CA ARG A 20 -18.02 29.47 -3.75
C ARG A 20 -18.77 30.70 -4.25
N LEU A 21 -19.42 30.56 -5.40
CA LEU A 21 -20.29 31.56 -6.02
C LEU A 21 -21.65 30.95 -6.39
N GLY A 22 -22.67 31.28 -5.61
CA GLY A 22 -24.01 30.70 -5.77
C GLY A 22 -23.98 29.19 -5.59
N ASP A 23 -24.46 28.44 -6.59
CA ASP A 23 -24.47 26.97 -6.63
C ASP A 23 -23.24 26.35 -7.32
N PHE A 24 -22.20 27.14 -7.58
CA PHE A 24 -20.96 26.66 -8.21
C PHE A 24 -19.74 26.94 -7.33
N TYR A 25 -18.68 26.17 -7.52
CA TYR A 25 -17.32 26.62 -7.26
C TYR A 25 -16.73 27.10 -8.58
N GLU A 26 -16.27 28.34 -8.61
CA GLU A 26 -15.61 28.93 -9.77
C GLU A 26 -14.12 29.11 -9.47
N MET A 27 -13.29 28.92 -10.50
CA MET A 27 -11.85 29.09 -10.48
C MET A 27 -11.48 30.09 -11.59
N PHE A 28 -10.49 30.96 -11.34
CA PHE A 28 -10.11 32.04 -12.26
C PHE A 28 -8.63 32.02 -12.62
N PHE A 29 -8.28 32.65 -13.74
CA PHE A 29 -6.90 32.84 -14.22
C PHE A 29 -6.16 31.51 -14.41
N ASP A 30 -4.96 31.36 -13.86
CA ASP A 30 -4.12 30.17 -14.03
C ASP A 30 -4.76 28.89 -13.46
N ASP A 31 -5.53 29.02 -12.38
CA ASP A 31 -6.30 27.90 -11.82
C ASP A 31 -7.34 27.42 -12.83
N ALA A 32 -8.00 28.33 -13.55
CA ALA A 32 -8.98 27.96 -14.57
C ALA A 32 -8.33 27.25 -15.76
N LEU A 33 -7.16 27.70 -16.19
CA LEU A 33 -6.42 27.08 -17.29
C LEU A 33 -5.93 25.67 -16.91
N THR A 34 -5.36 25.54 -15.71
CA THR A 34 -4.87 24.26 -15.17
C THR A 34 -6.01 23.26 -15.04
N VAL A 35 -7.11 23.64 -14.36
CA VAL A 35 -8.24 22.74 -14.15
C VAL A 35 -8.92 22.34 -15.45
N THR A 36 -9.08 23.26 -16.41
CA THR A 36 -9.66 22.94 -17.73
C THR A 36 -8.85 21.85 -18.42
N LYS A 37 -7.51 21.96 -18.41
CA LYS A 37 -6.60 20.98 -19.02
C LYS A 37 -6.65 19.64 -18.29
N GLU A 38 -6.64 19.66 -16.95
CA GLU A 38 -6.56 18.43 -16.16
C GLU A 38 -7.89 17.68 -16.06
N LEU A 39 -9.02 18.39 -16.01
CA LEU A 39 -10.34 17.81 -15.80
C LEU A 39 -11.19 17.72 -17.07
N GLU A 40 -10.72 18.30 -18.17
CA GLU A 40 -11.41 18.39 -19.47
C GLU A 40 -12.78 19.10 -19.37
N ILE A 41 -12.85 20.13 -18.53
CA ILE A 41 -14.07 20.96 -18.38
C ILE A 41 -14.03 22.19 -19.29
N THR A 42 -15.18 22.83 -19.52
CA THR A 42 -15.28 23.98 -20.41
C THR A 42 -14.62 25.24 -19.82
N LEU A 43 -13.64 25.80 -20.54
CA LEU A 43 -13.09 27.13 -20.25
C LEU A 43 -14.01 28.21 -20.79
N THR A 44 -14.30 29.19 -19.95
CA THR A 44 -15.09 30.39 -20.28
C THR A 44 -14.33 31.64 -19.83
N GLY A 45 -14.95 32.81 -19.93
CA GLY A 45 -14.35 34.06 -19.43
C GLY A 45 -15.35 34.88 -18.62
N LYS A 46 -14.90 35.55 -17.57
CA LYS A 46 -15.70 36.48 -16.76
C LYS A 46 -15.25 37.92 -17.01
N ASP A 47 -16.20 38.81 -17.21
CA ASP A 47 -15.88 40.24 -17.29
C ASP A 47 -15.58 40.75 -15.88
N CYS A 48 -14.39 41.32 -15.71
CA CYS A 48 -13.87 41.81 -14.43
C CYS A 48 -13.26 43.21 -14.55
N GLY A 49 -13.56 43.95 -15.62
CA GLY A 49 -13.04 45.32 -15.82
C GLY A 49 -11.57 45.39 -16.25
N LEU A 50 -11.03 44.31 -16.82
CA LEU A 50 -9.74 44.25 -17.52
C LEU A 50 -9.97 44.34 -19.04
N GLU A 51 -8.92 44.62 -19.83
CA GLU A 51 -9.01 44.67 -21.31
C GLU A 51 -9.42 43.31 -21.90
N GLU A 52 -8.98 42.21 -21.29
CA GLU A 52 -9.39 40.85 -21.62
C GLU A 52 -10.24 40.23 -20.50
N ARG A 53 -11.20 39.38 -20.88
CA ARG A 53 -12.02 38.64 -19.90
C ARG A 53 -11.14 37.66 -19.14
N ALA A 54 -11.25 37.64 -17.81
CA ALA A 54 -10.50 36.69 -16.99
C ALA A 54 -10.93 35.24 -17.32
N PRO A 55 -9.98 34.33 -17.61
CA PRO A 55 -10.27 32.91 -17.78
C PRO A 55 -11.03 32.36 -16.56
N MET A 56 -12.07 31.58 -16.80
CA MET A 56 -12.94 31.04 -15.76
C MET A 56 -13.42 29.63 -16.12
N CYS A 57 -13.38 28.72 -15.16
CA CYS A 57 -14.13 27.47 -15.21
C CYS A 57 -14.88 27.28 -13.89
N GLY A 58 -15.84 26.35 -13.86
CA GLY A 58 -16.57 26.08 -12.62
C GLY A 58 -17.27 24.74 -12.64
N VAL A 59 -17.52 24.23 -11.44
CA VAL A 59 -18.18 22.94 -11.20
C VAL A 59 -19.37 23.11 -10.25
N PRO A 60 -20.47 22.38 -10.43
CA PRO A 60 -21.59 22.40 -9.48
C PRO A 60 -21.14 21.91 -8.12
N PHE A 61 -21.54 22.58 -7.05
CA PHE A 61 -21.01 22.26 -5.71
C PHE A 61 -21.38 20.87 -5.20
N HIS A 62 -22.58 20.40 -5.57
CA HIS A 62 -23.04 19.05 -5.25
C HIS A 62 -22.18 17.95 -5.90
N ALA A 63 -21.41 18.29 -6.94
CA ALA A 63 -20.52 17.38 -7.65
C ALA A 63 -19.04 17.71 -7.42
N ALA A 64 -18.72 18.68 -6.54
CA ALA A 64 -17.37 19.20 -6.39
C ALA A 64 -16.37 18.12 -5.93
N GLU A 65 -16.77 17.24 -5.01
CA GLU A 65 -15.90 16.19 -4.48
C GLU A 65 -15.32 15.30 -5.60
N THR A 66 -16.11 14.91 -6.60
CA THR A 66 -15.62 14.12 -7.75
C THR A 66 -14.51 14.84 -8.51
N TYR A 67 -14.60 16.16 -8.67
CA TYR A 67 -13.59 16.96 -9.37
C TYR A 67 -12.36 17.22 -8.51
N ILE A 68 -12.56 17.43 -7.20
CA ILE A 68 -11.47 17.57 -6.23
C ILE A 68 -10.62 16.29 -6.23
N ASN A 69 -11.24 15.11 -6.12
CA ASN A 69 -10.53 13.83 -6.12
C ASN A 69 -9.65 13.63 -7.35
N ARG A 70 -10.15 13.96 -8.55
CA ARG A 70 -9.36 13.87 -9.80
C ARG A 70 -8.16 14.82 -9.82
N LEU A 71 -8.24 15.98 -9.18
CA LEU A 71 -7.11 16.91 -9.06
C LEU A 71 -6.08 16.37 -8.06
N ILE A 72 -6.55 15.77 -6.97
CA ILE A 72 -5.73 15.19 -5.90
C ILE A 72 -4.93 13.99 -6.41
N GLU A 73 -5.55 13.10 -7.19
CA GLU A 73 -4.87 11.97 -7.86
C GLU A 73 -3.73 12.42 -8.79
N LYS A 74 -3.79 13.66 -9.28
CA LYS A 74 -2.76 14.29 -10.11
C LYS A 74 -1.74 15.09 -9.31
N GLY A 75 -1.80 15.04 -7.97
CA GLY A 75 -0.88 15.70 -7.07
C GLY A 75 -1.16 17.19 -6.82
N HIS A 76 -2.33 17.71 -7.20
CA HIS A 76 -2.69 19.12 -6.93
C HIS A 76 -3.36 19.29 -5.57
N LYS A 77 -3.03 20.38 -4.86
CA LYS A 77 -3.74 20.82 -3.65
C LYS A 77 -4.97 21.66 -4.03
N VAL A 78 -6.06 21.52 -3.29
CA VAL A 78 -7.32 22.25 -3.56
C VAL A 78 -7.79 22.98 -2.31
N ALA A 79 -7.88 24.31 -2.36
CA ALA A 79 -8.42 25.14 -1.28
C ALA A 79 -9.91 25.40 -1.51
N ILE A 80 -10.77 25.05 -0.54
CA ILE A 80 -12.22 25.22 -0.61
C ILE A 80 -12.62 26.48 0.15
N CYS A 81 -13.07 27.49 -0.59
CA CYS A 81 -13.51 28.77 -0.04
C CYS A 81 -15.04 28.85 -0.02
N GLU A 82 -15.61 28.89 1.19
CA GLU A 82 -17.05 28.88 1.43
C GLU A 82 -17.60 30.23 1.89
N GLN A 83 -18.92 30.39 1.76
CA GLN A 83 -19.63 31.54 2.32
C GLN A 83 -19.91 31.30 3.80
N VAL A 84 -19.31 32.11 4.67
CA VAL A 84 -19.41 31.97 6.14
C VAL A 84 -20.53 32.81 6.76
N GLU A 85 -21.10 33.72 5.99
CA GLU A 85 -22.23 34.57 6.40
C GLU A 85 -23.49 34.22 5.62
N ASP A 86 -24.66 34.30 6.27
CA ASP A 86 -25.94 34.16 5.57
C ASP A 86 -26.13 35.36 4.61
N PRO A 87 -26.23 35.11 3.29
CA PRO A 87 -26.47 36.17 2.30
C PRO A 87 -27.69 37.05 2.59
N LYS A 88 -28.69 36.53 3.31
CA LYS A 88 -29.90 37.28 3.69
C LYS A 88 -29.64 38.32 4.79
N THR A 89 -28.61 38.12 5.61
CA THR A 89 -28.27 39.00 6.74
C THR A 89 -27.06 39.90 6.47
N ALA A 90 -26.25 39.57 5.46
CA ALA A 90 -25.04 40.30 5.13
C ALA A 90 -25.33 41.66 4.48
N LYS A 91 -24.68 42.72 4.97
CA LYS A 91 -24.65 44.04 4.31
C LYS A 91 -23.42 44.13 3.40
N GLY A 92 -23.61 43.92 2.08
CA GLY A 92 -22.54 44.03 1.10
C GLY A 92 -22.12 42.68 0.51
N LEU A 93 -20.81 42.50 0.24
CA LEU A 93 -20.27 41.22 -0.21
C LEU A 93 -20.25 40.22 0.96
N VAL A 94 -20.91 39.08 0.76
CA VAL A 94 -20.91 37.96 1.72
C VAL A 94 -19.48 37.56 2.03
N LYS A 95 -19.11 37.52 3.32
CA LYS A 95 -17.78 37.10 3.75
C LYS A 95 -17.51 35.66 3.32
N ARG A 96 -16.30 35.44 2.79
CA ARG A 96 -15.84 34.13 2.34
C ARG A 96 -14.50 33.80 2.97
N GLU A 97 -14.35 32.56 3.40
CA GLU A 97 -13.14 32.06 4.03
C GLU A 97 -12.83 30.66 3.50
N VAL A 98 -11.53 30.36 3.37
CA VAL A 98 -11.08 28.98 3.10
C VAL A 98 -11.37 28.16 4.34
N ILE A 99 -12.24 27.17 4.22
CA ILE A 99 -12.66 26.29 5.32
C ILE A 99 -11.86 24.99 5.37
N ARG A 100 -11.23 24.60 4.27
CA ARG A 100 -10.46 23.36 4.14
C ARG A 100 -9.50 23.46 2.95
N VAL A 101 -8.32 22.87 3.08
CA VAL A 101 -7.41 22.55 1.98
C VAL A 101 -7.32 21.04 1.87
N VAL A 102 -7.68 20.51 0.71
CA VAL A 102 -7.62 19.08 0.42
C VAL A 102 -6.30 18.80 -0.28
N THR A 103 -5.56 17.81 0.22
CA THR A 103 -4.28 17.36 -0.32
C THR A 103 -4.27 15.83 -0.43
N PRO A 104 -3.33 15.21 -1.17
CA PRO A 104 -3.26 13.76 -1.31
C PRO A 104 -3.24 13.00 0.03
N GLY A 105 -2.50 13.49 1.02
CA GLY A 105 -2.41 12.86 2.35
C GLY A 105 -3.51 13.27 3.33
N THR A 106 -4.40 14.21 2.97
CA THR A 106 -5.42 14.75 3.89
C THR A 106 -6.86 14.57 3.44
N THR A 107 -7.10 13.80 2.37
CA THR A 107 -8.46 13.51 1.92
C THR A 107 -9.23 12.66 2.95
N LEU A 108 -10.49 13.02 3.16
CA LEU A 108 -11.44 12.34 4.05
C LEU A 108 -12.61 11.71 3.28
N ASP A 109 -12.61 11.82 1.95
CA ASP A 109 -13.69 11.32 1.13
C ASP A 109 -13.59 9.80 0.97
N ALA A 110 -14.61 9.08 1.47
CA ALA A 110 -14.67 7.63 1.39
C ALA A 110 -14.80 7.13 -0.07
N ALA A 111 -15.34 7.94 -0.98
CA ALA A 111 -15.51 7.54 -2.37
C ALA A 111 -14.20 7.52 -3.17
N SER A 112 -13.19 8.28 -2.76
CA SER A 112 -11.85 8.30 -3.39
C SER A 112 -10.84 7.39 -2.73
N LEU A 113 -11.11 6.95 -1.50
CA LEU A 113 -10.19 6.12 -0.74
C LEU A 113 -10.50 4.63 -0.91
N ASP A 114 -9.48 3.84 -1.27
CA ASP A 114 -9.55 2.38 -1.17
C ASP A 114 -9.81 2.00 0.31
N GLU A 115 -10.94 1.37 0.58
CA GLU A 115 -11.34 0.94 1.92
C GLU A 115 -10.33 -0.04 2.55
N SER A 116 -9.58 -0.78 1.73
CA SER A 116 -8.59 -1.77 2.17
C SER A 116 -7.17 -1.21 2.34
N LYS A 117 -6.97 0.10 2.17
CA LYS A 117 -5.66 0.77 2.28
C LYS A 117 -5.74 1.98 3.21
N ASN A 118 -4.63 2.25 3.89
CA ASN A 118 -4.41 3.48 4.62
C ASN A 118 -4.00 4.61 3.66
N ASN A 119 -4.27 5.85 4.06
CA ASN A 119 -3.87 7.05 3.32
C ASN A 119 -2.95 7.90 4.18
N TYR A 120 -1.65 7.58 4.16
CA TYR A 120 -0.69 8.19 5.05
C TYR A 120 -0.17 9.54 4.51
N LEU A 121 -0.08 10.51 5.43
CA LEU A 121 0.75 11.72 5.32
C LEU A 121 2.02 11.47 6.14
N MET A 122 3.19 11.74 5.56
CA MET A 122 4.47 11.63 6.24
C MET A 122 5.17 12.99 6.32
N SER A 123 5.65 13.37 7.50
CA SER A 123 6.50 14.52 7.72
C SER A 123 7.94 14.08 7.96
N ILE A 124 8.88 14.69 7.24
CA ILE A 124 10.31 14.40 7.34
C ILE A 124 11.06 15.67 7.71
N ALA A 125 11.71 15.64 8.87
CA ALA A 125 12.62 16.70 9.30
C ALA A 125 14.06 16.21 9.18
N ALA A 126 14.82 16.75 8.22
CA ALA A 126 16.24 16.47 8.06
C ALA A 126 17.08 17.48 8.87
N VAL A 127 17.86 17.00 9.83
CA VAL A 127 18.73 17.81 10.70
C VAL A 127 20.12 17.19 10.75
N GLY A 128 21.09 17.79 10.07
CA GLY A 128 22.42 17.19 9.88
C GLY A 128 22.30 15.86 9.13
N ASP A 129 22.86 14.79 9.70
CA ASP A 129 22.80 13.43 9.15
C ASP A 129 21.65 12.58 9.72
N ARG A 130 20.73 13.18 10.49
CA ARG A 130 19.60 12.49 11.11
C ARG A 130 18.27 12.96 10.54
N PHE A 131 17.30 12.06 10.55
CA PHE A 131 15.95 12.30 10.05
C PHE A 131 14.91 11.95 11.10
N GLY A 132 14.09 12.92 11.45
CA GLY A 132 12.84 12.68 12.17
C GLY A 132 11.73 12.35 11.19
N CYS A 133 10.95 11.32 11.49
CA CYS A 133 9.79 10.92 10.70
C CYS A 133 8.55 10.92 11.57
N ALA A 134 7.49 11.58 11.11
CA ALA A 134 6.16 11.45 11.68
C ALA A 134 5.19 11.00 10.59
N ILE A 135 4.31 10.05 10.91
CA ILE A 135 3.35 9.47 9.98
C ILE A 135 1.97 9.60 10.59
N ALA A 136 1.01 10.05 9.80
CA ALA A 136 -0.38 10.12 10.22
C ALA A 136 -1.32 9.58 9.14
N ASP A 137 -2.38 8.88 9.56
CA ASP A 137 -3.55 8.63 8.74
C ASP A 137 -4.72 9.43 9.33
N ILE A 138 -5.13 10.46 8.59
CA ILE A 138 -6.18 11.38 9.02
C ILE A 138 -7.55 10.70 9.14
N THR A 139 -7.74 9.60 8.43
CA THR A 139 -9.00 8.86 8.31
C THR A 139 -9.20 7.84 9.42
N THR A 140 -8.11 7.36 10.03
CA THR A 140 -8.16 6.42 11.18
C THR A 140 -7.79 7.10 12.50
N GLY A 141 -7.03 8.20 12.42
CA GLY A 141 -6.46 8.89 13.56
C GLY A 141 -5.12 8.34 14.03
N ASP A 142 -4.53 7.37 13.30
CA ASP A 142 -3.24 6.79 13.66
C ASP A 142 -2.11 7.81 13.49
N CYS A 143 -1.26 7.89 14.50
CA CYS A 143 -0.07 8.75 14.51
C CYS A 143 1.13 7.96 15.01
N PHE A 144 2.22 8.00 14.23
CA PHE A 144 3.46 7.31 14.54
C PHE A 144 4.65 8.26 14.42
N LEU A 145 5.71 8.00 15.18
CA LEU A 145 6.98 8.70 15.00
C LEU A 145 8.19 7.78 15.19
N THR A 146 9.28 8.13 14.51
CA THR A 146 10.59 7.48 14.65
C THR A 146 11.72 8.44 14.28
N GLU A 147 12.95 8.03 14.58
CA GLU A 147 14.16 8.66 14.08
C GLU A 147 15.05 7.66 13.35
N VAL A 148 15.70 8.13 12.29
CA VAL A 148 16.68 7.34 11.54
C VAL A 148 17.96 8.13 11.28
N ASP A 149 19.08 7.41 11.22
CA ASP A 149 20.44 7.96 11.17
C ASP A 149 21.09 7.85 9.79
N LYS A 150 20.36 7.34 8.78
CA LYS A 150 20.87 7.11 7.42
C LYS A 150 19.78 7.30 6.36
N PRO A 151 20.10 7.86 5.17
CA PRO A 151 19.16 7.98 4.06
C PRO A 151 18.52 6.65 3.62
N GLN A 152 19.27 5.55 3.69
CA GLN A 152 18.75 4.22 3.34
C GLN A 152 17.63 3.76 4.28
N LYS A 153 17.78 4.00 5.59
CA LYS A 153 16.74 3.67 6.58
C LYS A 153 15.51 4.55 6.41
N LEU A 154 15.70 5.81 6.00
CA LEU A 154 14.59 6.71 5.66
C LEU A 154 13.81 6.18 4.45
N LEU A 155 14.51 5.74 3.40
CA LEU A 155 13.88 5.08 2.26
C LEU A 155 13.13 3.82 2.66
N ASP A 156 13.66 3.02 3.59
CA ASP A 156 12.96 1.84 4.11
C ASP A 156 11.65 2.23 4.80
N GLU A 157 11.62 3.29 5.61
CA GLU A 157 10.39 3.80 6.25
C GLU A 157 9.39 4.40 5.24
N ILE A 158 9.86 5.15 4.23
CA ILE A 158 9.00 5.66 3.15
C ILE A 158 8.35 4.50 2.40
N ASN A 159 9.13 3.47 2.04
CA ASN A 159 8.60 2.28 1.38
C ASN A 159 7.70 1.43 2.28
N LYS A 160 7.88 1.51 3.60
CA LYS A 160 7.07 0.80 4.57
C LYS A 160 5.65 1.34 4.65
N PHE A 161 5.50 2.66 4.72
CA PHE A 161 4.19 3.31 4.81
C PHE A 161 3.60 3.67 3.44
N THR A 162 4.43 3.84 2.41
CA THR A 162 3.99 4.31 1.07
C THR A 162 3.03 5.51 1.17
N PRO A 163 3.47 6.63 1.77
CA PRO A 163 2.58 7.77 2.01
C PRO A 163 2.09 8.38 0.70
N ALA A 164 0.84 8.83 0.67
CA ALA A 164 0.30 9.58 -0.48
C ALA A 164 0.96 10.96 -0.59
N GLU A 165 1.40 11.50 0.54
CA GLU A 165 2.03 12.82 0.63
C GLU A 165 3.19 12.84 1.64
N ILE A 166 4.29 13.47 1.26
CA ILE A 166 5.42 13.80 2.11
C ILE A 166 5.51 15.32 2.23
N ILE A 167 5.54 15.83 3.46
CA ILE A 167 5.94 17.19 3.78
C ILE A 167 7.33 17.19 4.41
N CYS A 168 8.19 18.12 4.02
CA CYS A 168 9.58 18.12 4.48
C CYS A 168 10.16 19.53 4.60
N ASN A 169 11.30 19.66 5.27
CA ASN A 169 12.13 20.85 5.21
C ASN A 169 13.08 20.80 3.99
N ASP A 170 13.60 21.95 3.57
CA ASP A 170 14.48 22.04 2.38
C ASP A 170 15.72 21.13 2.46
N ALA A 171 16.22 20.86 3.67
CA ALA A 171 17.37 19.99 3.90
C ALA A 171 17.14 18.54 3.42
N PHE A 172 15.88 18.08 3.32
CA PHE A 172 15.56 16.75 2.80
C PHE A 172 15.99 16.57 1.34
N PHE A 173 15.89 17.60 0.49
CA PHE A 173 16.33 17.53 -0.91
C PHE A 173 17.86 17.38 -1.04
N LEU A 174 18.61 17.69 0.00
CA LEU A 174 20.08 17.57 0.05
C LEU A 174 20.55 16.29 0.75
N SER A 175 19.62 15.43 1.19
CA SER A 175 19.90 14.24 2.00
C SER A 175 20.51 13.06 1.25
N GLY A 176 20.56 13.12 -0.08
CA GLY A 176 20.96 12.01 -0.94
C GLY A 176 19.85 11.00 -1.24
N VAL A 177 18.61 11.26 -0.80
CA VAL A 177 17.41 10.54 -1.24
C VAL A 177 16.99 11.05 -2.63
N ASP A 178 16.74 10.14 -3.55
CA ASP A 178 16.23 10.46 -4.89
C ASP A 178 14.72 10.77 -4.82
N THR A 179 14.38 12.04 -4.78
CA THR A 179 12.98 12.49 -4.69
C THR A 179 12.20 12.33 -5.99
N ASP A 180 12.88 12.24 -7.12
CA ASP A 180 12.22 12.06 -8.42
C ASP A 180 11.77 10.60 -8.58
N ASP A 181 12.58 9.63 -8.14
CA ASP A 181 12.16 8.22 -8.05
C ASP A 181 10.92 8.04 -7.17
N LEU A 182 10.84 8.73 -6.02
CA LEU A 182 9.66 8.66 -5.14
C LEU A 182 8.39 9.19 -5.82
N LYS A 183 8.49 10.24 -6.63
CA LYS A 183 7.36 10.81 -7.36
C LYS A 183 6.94 9.92 -8.53
N ASP A 184 7.89 9.55 -9.38
CA ASP A 184 7.57 8.88 -10.65
C ASP A 184 7.25 7.40 -10.47
N ARG A 185 7.98 6.69 -9.60
CA ARG A 185 7.82 5.24 -9.41
C ARG A 185 6.72 4.90 -8.40
N LEU A 186 6.66 5.64 -7.29
CA LEU A 186 5.73 5.36 -6.19
C LEU A 186 4.50 6.27 -6.20
N GLY A 187 4.47 7.33 -6.99
CA GLY A 187 3.33 8.26 -7.06
C GLY A 187 3.19 9.16 -5.83
N ILE A 188 4.28 9.38 -5.07
CA ILE A 188 4.24 10.13 -3.81
C ILE A 188 4.35 11.63 -4.10
N SER A 189 3.41 12.42 -3.60
CA SER A 189 3.51 13.89 -3.69
C SER A 189 4.45 14.43 -2.61
N ILE A 190 5.44 15.24 -2.97
CA ILE A 190 6.44 15.79 -2.03
C ILE A 190 6.36 17.32 -2.02
N PHE A 191 6.14 17.91 -0.84
CA PHE A 191 6.05 19.34 -0.64
C PHE A 191 7.07 19.84 0.40
N SER A 192 7.92 20.80 0.00
CA SER A 192 8.75 21.53 0.96
C SER A 192 7.91 22.57 1.69
N LEU A 193 8.00 22.60 3.02
CA LEU A 193 7.38 23.63 3.84
C LEU A 193 8.41 24.68 4.28
N GLU A 194 7.92 25.87 4.59
CA GLU A 194 8.76 26.96 5.10
C GLU A 194 9.42 26.58 6.44
N SER A 195 10.61 27.14 6.71
CA SER A 195 11.43 26.71 7.86
C SER A 195 10.75 26.89 9.22
N TRP A 196 9.78 27.80 9.34
CA TRP A 196 9.07 28.03 10.60
C TRP A 196 8.16 26.87 11.02
N TYR A 197 7.71 26.00 10.09
CA TYR A 197 6.97 24.77 10.45
C TYR A 197 7.83 23.81 11.27
N PHE A 198 9.15 23.88 11.12
CA PHE A 198 10.14 23.04 11.79
C PHE A 198 10.90 23.83 12.86
N ASP A 199 10.26 24.82 13.48
CA ASP A 199 10.77 25.49 14.68
C ASP A 199 10.51 24.61 15.91
N ASP A 200 11.53 24.33 16.72
CA ASP A 200 11.44 23.36 17.84
C ASP A 200 10.44 23.79 18.92
N ASP A 201 10.47 25.07 19.32
CA ASP A 201 9.56 25.61 20.34
C ASP A 201 8.11 25.58 19.86
N LEU A 202 7.87 25.96 18.61
CA LEU A 202 6.55 25.91 17.99
C LEU A 202 6.03 24.47 17.87
N CYS A 203 6.88 23.53 17.45
CA CYS A 203 6.54 22.12 17.31
C CYS A 203 6.15 21.50 18.66
N ARG A 204 7.00 21.68 19.69
CA ARG A 204 6.75 21.16 21.03
C ARG A 204 5.48 21.74 21.62
N ARG A 205 5.25 23.05 21.47
CA ARG A 205 4.03 23.72 21.94
C ARG A 205 2.78 23.18 21.24
N THR A 206 2.84 23.00 19.92
CA THR A 206 1.71 22.48 19.13
C THR A 206 1.32 21.07 19.58
N LEU A 207 2.28 20.19 19.81
CA LEU A 207 2.01 18.82 20.30
C LEU A 207 1.41 18.83 21.72
N LYS A 208 1.96 19.66 22.63
CA LYS A 208 1.41 19.80 23.99
C LYS A 208 -0.02 20.31 24.00
N GLU A 209 -0.31 21.33 23.19
CA GLU A 209 -1.65 21.89 23.02
C GLU A 209 -2.63 20.84 22.46
N HIS A 210 -2.20 20.08 21.44
CA HIS A 210 -3.03 19.07 20.76
C HIS A 210 -3.34 17.86 21.65
N PHE A 211 -2.34 17.26 22.28
CA PHE A 211 -2.51 16.07 23.13
C PHE A 211 -2.95 16.40 24.56
N HIS A 212 -3.10 17.69 24.90
CA HIS A 212 -3.48 18.17 26.22
C HIS A 212 -2.54 17.69 27.34
N VAL A 213 -1.23 17.68 27.08
CA VAL A 213 -0.18 17.25 28.03
C VAL A 213 0.73 18.40 28.43
N ALA A 214 1.22 18.39 29.68
CA ALA A 214 2.15 19.40 30.18
C ALA A 214 3.59 19.20 29.66
N ASP A 215 3.99 17.93 29.52
CA ASP A 215 5.27 17.48 28.99
C ASP A 215 5.08 16.42 27.91
N LEU A 216 6.12 16.22 27.09
CA LEU A 216 6.11 15.20 26.03
C LEU A 216 6.66 13.85 26.54
N GLU A 217 7.18 13.80 27.77
CA GLU A 217 7.62 12.55 28.41
C GLU A 217 6.43 11.63 28.67
N GLY A 218 5.29 12.19 29.08
CA GLY A 218 4.03 11.43 29.27
C GLY A 218 3.49 10.78 27.99
N LEU A 219 3.95 11.20 26.80
CA LEU A 219 3.62 10.57 25.52
C LEU A 219 4.64 9.48 25.11
N GLY A 220 5.73 9.32 25.86
CA GLY A 220 6.81 8.39 25.56
C GLY A 220 7.71 8.82 24.40
N ILE A 221 7.65 10.09 23.99
CA ILE A 221 8.36 10.60 22.80
C ILE A 221 9.53 11.52 23.14
N GLY A 222 9.79 11.75 24.43
CA GLY A 222 10.80 12.72 24.90
C GLY A 222 12.21 12.47 24.36
N ASP A 223 12.55 11.22 24.03
CA ASP A 223 13.87 10.82 23.51
C ASP A 223 14.03 11.00 21.98
N TYR A 224 12.99 11.47 21.28
CA TYR A 224 12.95 11.60 19.82
C TYR A 224 12.89 13.07 19.40
N ASP A 225 13.94 13.86 19.64
CA ASP A 225 14.00 15.29 19.30
C ASP A 225 13.66 15.61 17.82
N ASN A 226 14.27 14.93 16.86
CA ASN A 226 13.95 15.10 15.44
C ASN A 226 12.54 14.56 15.12
N GLY A 227 12.14 13.46 15.77
CA GLY A 227 10.78 12.91 15.65
C GLY A 227 9.70 13.88 16.14
N ILE A 228 9.97 14.60 17.23
CA ILE A 228 9.14 15.69 17.77
C ILE A 228 9.05 16.83 16.75
N LEU A 229 10.17 17.22 16.13
CA LEU A 229 10.19 18.26 15.11
C LEU A 229 9.31 17.91 13.90
N ALA A 230 9.48 16.69 13.37
CA ALA A 230 8.66 16.18 12.29
C ALA A 230 7.17 16.09 12.68
N SER A 231 6.87 15.65 13.90
CA SER A 231 5.50 15.54 14.41
C SER A 231 4.85 16.91 14.59
N GLY A 232 5.57 17.89 15.12
CA GLY A 232 5.07 19.25 15.28
C GLY A 232 4.74 19.90 13.93
N ALA A 233 5.64 19.77 12.95
CA ALA A 233 5.40 20.22 11.58
C ALA A 233 4.16 19.55 10.97
N LEU A 234 3.99 18.24 11.20
CA LEU A 234 2.81 17.48 10.75
C LEU A 234 1.51 18.03 11.35
N PHE A 235 1.46 18.24 12.66
CA PHE A 235 0.25 18.75 13.32
C PHE A 235 -0.04 20.23 12.98
N LEU A 236 0.99 21.06 12.78
CA LEU A 236 0.83 22.41 12.26
C LEU A 236 0.20 22.38 10.86
N TYR A 237 0.74 21.56 9.97
CA TYR A 237 0.23 21.39 8.61
C TYR A 237 -1.22 20.88 8.60
N LEU A 238 -1.55 19.89 9.44
CA LEU A 238 -2.91 19.39 9.57
C LEU A 238 -3.87 20.45 10.14
N LYS A 239 -3.43 21.24 11.12
CA LYS A 239 -4.23 22.34 11.69
C LYS A 239 -4.58 23.40 10.64
N GLU A 240 -3.65 23.73 9.76
CA GLU A 240 -3.87 24.72 8.69
C GLU A 240 -4.71 24.19 7.53
N THR A 241 -4.48 22.94 7.12
CA THR A 241 -5.23 22.32 6.02
C THR A 241 -6.66 21.99 6.43
N GLN A 242 -6.86 21.42 7.62
CA GLN A 242 -8.19 20.96 8.04
C GLN A 242 -9.04 22.05 8.69
N LYS A 243 -8.41 23.01 9.38
CA LYS A 243 -9.08 24.11 10.09
C LYS A 243 -10.17 23.66 11.08
N SER A 244 -10.05 22.44 11.58
CA SER A 244 -10.93 21.84 12.57
C SER A 244 -10.09 21.21 13.70
N ALA A 245 -10.72 20.97 14.85
CA ALA A 245 -10.08 20.18 15.90
C ALA A 245 -9.92 18.72 15.42
N LEU A 246 -8.74 18.15 15.64
CA LEU A 246 -8.36 16.80 15.21
C LEU A 246 -8.49 15.81 16.39
N SER A 247 -9.61 15.87 17.12
CA SER A 247 -9.79 15.17 18.41
C SER A 247 -9.67 13.65 18.34
N HIS A 248 -9.87 13.05 17.16
CA HIS A 248 -9.69 11.62 16.93
C HIS A 248 -8.21 11.22 16.83
N MET A 249 -7.30 12.15 16.58
CA MET A 249 -5.85 11.89 16.60
C MET A 249 -5.34 12.02 18.05
N ALA A 250 -5.84 11.15 18.93
CA ALA A 250 -5.70 11.29 20.38
C ALA A 250 -4.36 10.75 20.94
N THR A 251 -3.67 9.90 20.19
CA THR A 251 -2.42 9.26 20.64
C THR A 251 -1.36 9.32 19.56
N ILE A 252 -0.09 9.42 19.97
CA ILE A 252 1.06 9.28 19.10
C ILE A 252 1.95 8.15 19.62
N HIS A 253 2.37 7.26 18.72
CA HIS A 253 3.11 6.08 19.09
C HIS A 253 4.55 6.15 18.55
N PRO A 254 5.56 6.26 19.42
CA PRO A 254 6.94 6.03 19.00
C PRO A 254 7.09 4.55 18.63
N TYR A 255 7.79 4.26 17.54
CA TYR A 255 8.15 2.90 17.17
C TYR A 255 9.64 2.83 16.85
N MET A 256 10.23 1.68 17.15
CA MET A 256 11.58 1.38 16.71
C MET A 256 11.49 0.75 15.32
N ALA A 257 12.20 1.31 14.34
CA ALA A 257 12.32 0.74 13.00
C ALA A 257 12.73 -0.76 13.03
N GLU A 258 13.49 -1.16 14.06
CA GLU A 258 14.03 -2.52 14.22
C GLU A 258 13.04 -3.54 14.83
N LYS A 259 11.81 -3.14 15.19
CA LYS A 259 10.78 -4.08 15.73
C LYS A 259 10.25 -5.06 14.68
N TYR A 260 10.32 -4.68 13.40
CA TYR A 260 9.76 -5.43 12.29
C TYR A 260 10.84 -5.92 11.33
N MET A 261 10.54 -7.01 10.62
CA MET A 261 11.35 -7.48 9.51
C MET A 261 11.39 -6.40 8.43
N LEU A 262 12.58 -6.04 7.99
CA LEU A 262 12.74 -5.10 6.89
C LEU A 262 12.63 -5.84 5.56
N ILE A 263 11.76 -5.30 4.68
CA ILE A 263 11.52 -5.80 3.33
C ILE A 263 11.63 -4.60 2.40
N ASP A 264 12.66 -4.58 1.57
CA ASP A 264 12.87 -3.50 0.60
C ASP A 264 11.79 -3.51 -0.49
N SER A 265 11.64 -2.38 -1.19
CA SER A 265 10.59 -2.22 -2.20
C SER A 265 10.68 -3.23 -3.34
N SER A 266 11.90 -3.58 -3.76
CA SER A 266 12.14 -4.64 -4.74
C SER A 266 11.65 -5.99 -4.23
N SER A 267 11.89 -6.34 -2.97
CA SER A 267 11.42 -7.61 -2.40
C SER A 267 9.92 -7.66 -2.18
N ARG A 268 9.29 -6.56 -1.76
CA ARG A 268 7.83 -6.46 -1.68
C ARG A 268 7.17 -6.76 -3.02
N ARG A 269 7.74 -6.19 -4.10
CA ARG A 269 7.27 -6.36 -5.48
C ARG A 269 7.54 -7.76 -6.02
N ASN A 270 8.76 -8.27 -5.87
CA ASN A 270 9.16 -9.59 -6.37
C ASN A 270 8.43 -10.76 -5.68
N LEU A 271 8.12 -10.60 -4.39
CA LEU A 271 7.31 -11.55 -3.63
C LEU A 271 5.80 -11.38 -3.83
N GLU A 272 5.37 -10.31 -4.53
CA GLU A 272 3.98 -9.99 -4.81
C GLU A 272 3.15 -10.01 -3.51
N LEU A 273 3.62 -9.30 -2.48
CA LEU A 273 3.01 -9.38 -1.13
C LEU A 273 1.58 -8.84 -1.11
N VAL A 274 1.38 -7.66 -1.69
CA VAL A 274 0.07 -6.97 -1.68
C VAL A 274 -0.56 -6.83 -3.05
N GLU A 275 0.27 -6.73 -4.10
CA GLU A 275 -0.16 -6.62 -5.49
C GLU A 275 0.79 -7.38 -6.43
N THR A 276 0.27 -7.76 -7.61
CA THR A 276 1.03 -8.44 -8.67
C THR A 276 1.93 -7.49 -9.43
N MET A 277 3.08 -7.96 -9.92
CA MET A 277 4.03 -7.11 -10.64
C MET A 277 3.49 -6.54 -11.97
N ARG A 278 2.71 -7.32 -12.72
CA ARG A 278 2.28 -6.95 -14.09
C ARG A 278 1.00 -6.11 -14.12
N GLU A 279 -0.02 -6.56 -13.41
CA GLU A 279 -1.36 -5.97 -13.50
C GLU A 279 -1.66 -5.01 -12.34
N LYS A 280 -0.74 -4.89 -11.37
CA LYS A 280 -0.94 -4.14 -10.10
C LYS A 280 -2.26 -4.48 -9.41
N GLN A 281 -2.69 -5.73 -9.50
CA GLN A 281 -3.93 -6.21 -8.89
C GLN A 281 -3.66 -6.94 -7.58
N LYS A 282 -4.65 -6.93 -6.69
CA LYS A 282 -4.63 -7.75 -5.46
C LYS A 282 -4.72 -9.24 -5.81
N LYS A 283 -5.55 -9.64 -6.77
CA LYS A 283 -5.71 -11.06 -7.15
C LYS A 283 -4.38 -11.60 -7.65
N GLY A 284 -3.86 -12.63 -6.99
CA GLY A 284 -2.53 -13.18 -7.28
C GLY A 284 -1.40 -12.66 -6.41
N SER A 285 -1.69 -11.85 -5.39
CA SER A 285 -0.74 -11.53 -4.33
C SER A 285 -0.89 -12.45 -3.11
N LEU A 286 0.08 -12.41 -2.18
CA LEU A 286 -0.04 -13.10 -0.89
C LEU A 286 -1.25 -12.58 -0.10
N LEU A 287 -1.46 -11.26 -0.08
CA LEU A 287 -2.57 -10.62 0.61
C LEU A 287 -3.92 -11.16 0.11
N TRP A 288 -4.09 -11.43 -1.19
CA TRP A 288 -5.33 -12.04 -1.70
C TRP A 288 -5.63 -13.42 -1.11
N VAL A 289 -4.61 -14.22 -0.83
CA VAL A 289 -4.77 -15.55 -0.23
C VAL A 289 -5.16 -15.43 1.24
N LEU A 290 -4.47 -14.56 1.98
CA LEU A 290 -4.64 -14.38 3.42
C LEU A 290 -5.89 -13.58 3.79
N ASP A 291 -6.29 -12.64 2.94
CA ASP A 291 -7.37 -11.72 3.24
C ASP A 291 -8.73 -12.35 2.93
N LYS A 292 -9.40 -12.77 4.00
CA LYS A 292 -10.79 -13.22 4.10
C LYS A 292 -11.46 -12.48 5.26
N THR A 293 -10.98 -11.27 5.56
CA THR A 293 -11.57 -10.37 6.57
C THR A 293 -12.97 -9.94 6.14
N LYS A 294 -13.78 -9.52 7.09
CA LYS A 294 -15.17 -9.10 6.87
C LYS A 294 -15.34 -7.58 6.91
N THR A 295 -14.40 -6.89 7.56
CA THR A 295 -14.42 -5.45 7.76
C THR A 295 -13.28 -4.77 7.01
N ALA A 296 -13.50 -3.53 6.56
CA ALA A 296 -12.47 -2.73 5.88
C ALA A 296 -11.25 -2.47 6.79
N MET A 297 -11.50 -2.17 8.07
CA MET A 297 -10.45 -1.98 9.08
C MET A 297 -9.63 -3.26 9.30
N GLY A 298 -10.25 -4.44 9.36
CA GLY A 298 -9.54 -5.72 9.41
C GLY A 298 -8.66 -5.95 8.18
N ALA A 299 -9.16 -5.62 6.97
CA ALA A 299 -8.38 -5.73 5.74
C ALA A 299 -7.13 -4.82 5.76
N ARG A 300 -7.27 -3.57 6.24
CA ARG A 300 -6.13 -2.64 6.43
C ARG A 300 -5.13 -3.17 7.45
N THR A 301 -5.60 -3.64 8.60
CA THR A 301 -4.73 -4.23 9.64
C THR A 301 -3.97 -5.44 9.11
N LEU A 302 -4.61 -6.34 8.37
CA LEU A 302 -3.93 -7.49 7.77
C LEU A 302 -2.89 -7.06 6.73
N ARG A 303 -3.21 -6.07 5.88
CA ARG A 303 -2.24 -5.51 4.94
C ARG A 303 -1.00 -4.99 5.67
N ALA A 304 -1.21 -4.17 6.71
CA ALA A 304 -0.12 -3.63 7.52
C ALA A 304 0.71 -4.75 8.17
N MET A 305 0.07 -5.80 8.70
CA MET A 305 0.77 -6.97 9.25
C MET A 305 1.61 -7.71 8.19
N VAL A 306 1.13 -7.83 6.95
CA VAL A 306 1.88 -8.45 5.84
C VAL A 306 3.11 -7.62 5.46
N GLU A 307 2.98 -6.31 5.47
CA GLU A 307 4.05 -5.36 5.16
C GLU A 307 5.03 -5.17 6.32
N GLN A 308 4.64 -5.55 7.54
CA GLN A 308 5.40 -5.40 8.77
C GLN A 308 5.42 -6.70 9.60
N PRO A 309 6.09 -7.78 9.14
CA PRO A 309 6.24 -8.99 9.92
C PRO A 309 7.04 -8.73 11.21
N LEU A 310 6.71 -9.43 12.29
CA LEU A 310 7.35 -9.25 13.59
C LEU A 310 8.73 -9.90 13.65
N ILE A 311 9.62 -9.36 14.48
CA ILE A 311 10.88 -10.01 14.89
C ILE A 311 10.76 -10.62 16.29
N ASP A 312 9.86 -10.08 17.12
CA ASP A 312 9.64 -10.53 18.50
C ASP A 312 8.98 -11.92 18.53
N THR A 313 9.66 -12.88 19.17
CA THR A 313 9.22 -14.27 19.24
C THR A 313 7.97 -14.46 20.10
N GLU A 314 7.82 -13.69 21.17
CA GLU A 314 6.68 -13.78 22.07
C GLU A 314 5.41 -13.25 21.41
N GLU A 315 5.48 -12.09 20.73
CA GLU A 315 4.35 -11.54 19.99
C GLU A 315 3.90 -12.47 18.85
N ILE A 316 4.84 -13.11 18.14
CA ILE A 316 4.51 -14.11 17.10
C ILE A 316 3.78 -15.30 17.72
N GLU A 317 4.28 -15.82 18.84
CA GLU A 317 3.71 -16.99 19.51
C GLU A 317 2.30 -16.72 20.06
N GLN A 318 2.06 -15.51 20.59
CA GLN A 318 0.73 -15.07 21.02
C GLN A 318 -0.28 -15.05 19.85
N ARG A 319 0.13 -14.54 18.68
CA ARG A 319 -0.71 -14.57 17.45
C ARG A 319 -0.99 -16.00 16.99
N LEU A 320 0.03 -16.86 16.96
CA LEU A 320 -0.11 -18.26 16.58
C LEU A 320 -1.05 -19.03 17.52
N THR A 321 -0.97 -18.75 18.82
CA THR A 321 -1.84 -19.35 19.85
C THR A 321 -3.29 -18.92 19.68
N ALA A 322 -3.55 -17.64 19.40
CA ALA A 322 -4.90 -17.15 19.10
C ALA A 322 -5.51 -17.82 17.87
N ILE A 323 -4.73 -17.99 16.79
CA ILE A 323 -5.19 -18.68 15.57
C ILE A 323 -5.44 -20.16 15.81
N GLU A 324 -4.61 -20.82 16.61
CA GLU A 324 -4.80 -22.22 17.01
C GLU A 324 -6.13 -22.40 17.72
N GLU A 325 -6.41 -21.58 18.73
CA GLU A 325 -7.66 -21.65 19.49
C GLU A 325 -8.90 -21.36 18.62
N LEU A 326 -8.82 -20.36 17.73
CA LEU A 326 -9.88 -20.06 16.76
C LEU A 326 -10.16 -21.21 15.78
N ASN A 327 -9.15 -22.03 15.48
CA ASN A 327 -9.31 -23.23 14.65
C ASN A 327 -9.87 -24.42 15.43
N GLU A 328 -9.52 -24.57 16.71
CA GLU A 328 -10.11 -25.57 17.60
C GLU A 328 -11.60 -25.32 17.82
N LYS A 329 -11.99 -24.05 18.01
CA LYS A 329 -13.37 -23.58 18.21
C LYS A 329 -13.96 -23.00 16.92
N ALA A 330 -13.87 -23.73 15.80
CA ALA A 330 -14.25 -23.25 14.48
C ALA A 330 -15.70 -22.73 14.36
N MET A 331 -16.65 -23.30 15.12
CA MET A 331 -18.04 -22.84 15.14
C MET A 331 -18.17 -21.42 15.69
N LEU A 332 -17.50 -21.12 16.82
CA LEU A 332 -17.50 -19.79 17.43
C LEU A 332 -16.75 -18.78 16.55
N ARG A 333 -15.67 -19.19 15.90
CA ARG A 333 -14.97 -18.36 14.91
C ARG A 333 -15.90 -17.96 13.76
N ASP A 334 -16.65 -18.92 13.21
CA ASP A 334 -17.56 -18.64 12.09
C ASP A 334 -18.75 -17.77 12.54
N GLU A 335 -19.24 -17.94 13.77
CA GLU A 335 -20.24 -17.06 14.39
C GLU A 335 -19.73 -15.62 14.55
N ILE A 336 -18.52 -15.42 15.08
CA ILE A 336 -17.87 -14.09 15.12
C ILE A 336 -17.79 -13.47 13.72
N ARG A 337 -17.39 -14.24 12.72
CA ARG A 337 -17.29 -13.76 11.33
C ARG A 337 -18.64 -13.36 10.74
N GLU A 338 -19.72 -14.02 11.13
CA GLU A 338 -21.08 -13.62 10.72
C GLU A 338 -21.50 -12.31 11.38
N TYR A 339 -21.19 -12.11 12.67
CA TYR A 339 -21.43 -10.83 13.34
C TYR A 339 -20.57 -9.67 12.80
N LEU A 340 -19.38 -9.97 12.27
CA LEU A 340 -18.52 -8.96 11.62
C LEU A 340 -19.02 -8.52 10.24
N ASN A 341 -19.83 -9.33 9.53
CA ASN A 341 -20.32 -8.99 8.18
C ASN A 341 -21.04 -7.62 8.09
N PRO A 342 -21.99 -7.29 8.99
CA PRO A 342 -22.69 -6.00 8.96
C PRO A 342 -21.93 -4.85 9.65
N VAL A 343 -20.72 -5.09 10.16
CA VAL A 343 -19.90 -4.05 10.82
C VAL A 343 -19.24 -3.17 9.75
N TYR A 344 -19.65 -1.90 9.71
CA TYR A 344 -19.04 -0.90 8.83
C TYR A 344 -17.68 -0.43 9.38
N ASP A 345 -16.97 0.37 8.58
CA ASP A 345 -15.67 0.94 8.94
C ASP A 345 -15.78 1.97 10.08
N MET A 346 -15.74 1.47 11.32
CA MET A 346 -15.88 2.27 12.52
C MET A 346 -14.77 3.33 12.64
N GLU A 347 -13.54 3.02 12.20
CA GLU A 347 -12.41 3.95 12.24
C GLU A 347 -12.67 5.18 11.36
N ARG A 348 -13.10 4.98 10.11
CA ARG A 348 -13.41 6.10 9.21
C ARG A 348 -14.72 6.80 9.57
N LEU A 349 -15.70 6.08 10.10
CA LEU A 349 -16.96 6.67 10.58
C LEU A 349 -16.71 7.62 11.75
N ILE A 350 -15.92 7.21 12.76
CA ILE A 350 -15.66 8.08 13.92
C ILE A 350 -14.82 9.30 13.55
N SER A 351 -13.88 9.16 12.61
CA SER A 351 -13.15 10.32 12.08
C SER A 351 -14.10 11.34 11.45
N ARG A 352 -15.05 10.92 10.60
CA ARG A 352 -16.06 11.83 10.02
C ARG A 352 -16.99 12.46 11.06
N ILE A 353 -17.32 11.73 12.13
CA ILE A 353 -18.09 12.26 13.26
C ILE A 353 -17.28 13.36 13.97
N SER A 354 -16.00 13.10 14.26
CA SER A 354 -15.04 14.06 14.85
C SER A 354 -14.88 15.32 13.98
N TYR A 355 -14.78 15.14 12.66
CA TYR A 355 -14.72 16.23 11.67
C TYR A 355 -16.03 16.99 11.44
N LYS A 356 -17.12 16.59 12.11
CA LYS A 356 -18.46 17.17 11.91
C LYS A 356 -18.98 17.08 10.47
N SER A 357 -18.40 16.20 9.66
CA SER A 357 -18.79 15.96 8.26
C SER A 357 -19.71 14.75 8.08
N ALA A 358 -19.85 13.91 9.11
CA ALA A 358 -20.76 12.76 9.11
C ALA A 358 -22.22 13.19 8.86
N ASN A 359 -22.91 12.44 8.01
CA ASN A 359 -24.33 12.63 7.71
C ASN A 359 -25.23 11.69 8.55
N PRO A 360 -26.58 11.85 8.53
CA PRO A 360 -27.49 10.97 9.26
C PRO A 360 -27.36 9.49 8.93
N ARG A 361 -27.07 9.13 7.67
CA ARG A 361 -26.88 7.73 7.27
C ARG A 361 -25.59 7.14 7.82
N ASP A 362 -24.53 7.95 7.95
CA ASP A 362 -23.29 7.54 8.61
C ASP A 362 -23.54 7.17 10.07
N LEU A 363 -24.34 7.95 10.82
CA LEU A 363 -24.69 7.61 12.20
C LEU A 363 -25.55 6.33 12.29
N VAL A 364 -26.48 6.12 11.36
CA VAL A 364 -27.25 4.86 11.31
C VAL A 364 -26.35 3.65 11.02
N ALA A 365 -25.43 3.77 10.05
CA ALA A 365 -24.45 2.72 9.75
C ALA A 365 -23.52 2.46 10.95
N PHE A 366 -23.13 3.52 11.66
CA PHE A 366 -22.36 3.40 12.90
C PHE A 366 -23.16 2.64 13.97
N ALA A 367 -24.42 3.01 14.22
CA ALA A 367 -25.28 2.31 15.18
C ALA A 367 -25.52 0.83 14.83
N ALA A 368 -25.68 0.51 13.55
CA ALA A 368 -25.79 -0.87 13.07
C ALA A 368 -24.52 -1.68 13.35
N SER A 369 -23.35 -1.05 13.25
CA SER A 369 -22.07 -1.67 13.62
C SER A 369 -21.98 -1.91 15.13
N LEU A 370 -22.36 -0.92 15.94
CA LEU A 370 -22.33 -1.01 17.41
C LEU A 370 -23.27 -2.09 17.95
N GLU A 371 -24.40 -2.34 17.29
CA GLU A 371 -25.35 -3.38 17.69
C GLU A 371 -24.76 -4.79 17.70
N MET A 372 -23.72 -5.04 16.90
CA MET A 372 -23.08 -6.36 16.81
C MET A 372 -22.03 -6.58 17.91
N LEU A 373 -21.46 -5.51 18.47
CA LEU A 373 -20.35 -5.58 19.43
C LEU A 373 -20.67 -6.40 20.69
N PRO A 374 -21.85 -6.29 21.32
CA PRO A 374 -22.19 -7.13 22.48
C PRO A 374 -22.12 -8.63 22.17
N TYR A 375 -22.60 -9.05 20.99
CA TYR A 375 -22.60 -10.46 20.58
C TYR A 375 -21.19 -10.95 20.25
N ILE A 376 -20.39 -10.12 19.58
CA ILE A 376 -18.97 -10.42 19.30
C ILE A 376 -18.23 -10.57 20.64
N LYS A 377 -18.40 -9.63 21.56
CA LYS A 377 -17.75 -9.64 22.88
C LYS A 377 -18.14 -10.86 23.70
N GLN A 378 -19.43 -11.21 23.73
CA GLN A 378 -19.91 -12.41 24.42
C GLN A 378 -19.27 -13.68 23.85
N THR A 379 -19.26 -13.83 22.53
CA THR A 379 -18.68 -15.00 21.85
C THR A 379 -17.17 -15.07 22.06
N LEU A 380 -16.48 -13.92 22.04
CA LEU A 380 -15.04 -13.81 22.30
C LEU A 380 -14.68 -14.17 23.75
N GLY A 381 -15.61 -13.99 24.70
CA GLY A 381 -15.43 -14.36 26.11
C GLY A 381 -15.27 -15.87 26.35
N GLU A 382 -15.62 -16.71 25.39
CA GLU A 382 -15.45 -18.18 25.44
C GLU A 382 -14.02 -18.61 25.08
N PHE A 383 -13.13 -17.68 24.73
CA PHE A 383 -11.73 -17.94 24.37
C PHE A 383 -10.76 -17.67 25.53
N ASP A 384 -9.70 -18.46 25.60
CA ASP A 384 -8.79 -18.51 26.74
C ASP A 384 -7.39 -17.97 26.50
N SER A 385 -6.95 -17.89 25.24
CA SER A 385 -5.65 -17.36 24.86
C SER A 385 -5.48 -15.91 25.31
N SER A 386 -4.26 -15.56 25.74
CA SER A 386 -3.94 -14.25 26.32
C SER A 386 -4.31 -13.10 25.39
N LEU A 387 -3.99 -13.23 24.09
CA LEU A 387 -4.27 -12.21 23.09
C LEU A 387 -5.78 -12.02 22.87
N LEU A 388 -6.57 -13.11 22.77
CA LEU A 388 -8.02 -13.00 22.59
C LEU A 388 -8.71 -12.44 23.84
N LYS A 389 -8.25 -12.78 25.04
CA LYS A 389 -8.70 -12.17 26.29
C LYS A 389 -8.42 -10.67 26.35
N GLN A 390 -7.22 -10.26 25.97
CA GLN A 390 -6.87 -8.85 25.89
C GLN A 390 -7.77 -8.11 24.89
N LEU A 391 -8.00 -8.67 23.69
CA LEU A 391 -8.92 -8.09 22.72
C LEU A 391 -10.35 -7.96 23.27
N ASN A 392 -10.81 -8.92 24.06
CA ASN A 392 -12.12 -8.88 24.71
C ASN A 392 -12.23 -7.79 25.79
N GLU A 393 -11.15 -7.57 26.55
CA GLU A 393 -11.05 -6.50 27.55
C GLU A 393 -11.01 -5.12 26.89
N ASP A 394 -10.30 -5.00 25.77
CA ASP A 394 -10.16 -3.76 25.00
C ASP A 394 -11.41 -3.38 24.20
N MET A 395 -12.29 -4.35 23.91
CA MET A 395 -13.54 -4.15 23.18
C MET A 395 -14.66 -3.66 24.11
N ASP A 396 -15.15 -2.43 23.94
CA ASP A 396 -16.36 -1.95 24.62
C ASP A 396 -17.62 -2.35 23.84
N ALA A 397 -18.72 -2.65 24.53
CA ALA A 397 -20.01 -2.97 23.91
C ALA A 397 -20.73 -1.74 23.36
N LEU A 398 -20.36 -0.52 23.83
CA LEU A 398 -20.86 0.78 23.34
C LEU A 398 -22.39 0.86 23.21
N SER A 399 -23.10 0.14 24.09
CA SER A 399 -24.56 -0.02 24.02
C SER A 399 -25.31 1.29 24.35
N ASP A 400 -24.68 2.16 25.13
CA ASP A 400 -25.09 3.53 25.41
C ASP A 400 -25.19 4.36 24.12
N LEU A 401 -24.12 4.36 23.31
CA LEU A 401 -24.08 5.08 22.03
C LEU A 401 -25.03 4.48 21.00
N CYS A 402 -25.10 3.15 20.90
CA CYS A 402 -26.05 2.48 20.02
C CYS A 402 -27.50 2.88 20.36
N SER A 403 -27.85 2.88 21.65
CA SER A 403 -29.18 3.28 22.13
C SER A 403 -29.47 4.76 21.87
N LEU A 404 -28.49 5.64 22.08
CA LEU A 404 -28.62 7.07 21.79
C LEU A 404 -29.00 7.31 20.33
N ILE A 405 -28.23 6.74 19.40
CA ILE A 405 -28.42 6.96 17.96
C ILE A 405 -29.74 6.33 17.51
N LYS A 406 -30.03 5.09 17.94
CA LYS A 406 -31.29 4.42 17.58
C LYS A 406 -32.50 5.15 18.13
N ASN A 407 -32.45 5.73 19.33
CA ASN A 407 -33.60 6.48 19.85
C ASN A 407 -33.76 7.85 19.18
N ALA A 408 -32.66 8.44 18.69
CA ALA A 408 -32.68 9.78 18.13
C ALA A 408 -32.96 9.84 16.62
N ILE A 409 -32.41 8.91 15.83
CA ILE A 409 -32.41 8.98 14.36
C ILE A 409 -33.33 7.91 13.77
N VAL A 410 -34.07 8.24 12.71
CA VAL A 410 -34.89 7.26 11.96
C VAL A 410 -34.02 6.23 11.23
N ASP A 411 -34.58 5.05 10.92
CA ASP A 411 -33.80 3.97 10.29
C ASP A 411 -33.38 4.30 8.84
N GLU A 412 -34.21 5.05 8.11
CA GLU A 412 -33.93 5.49 6.73
C GLU A 412 -33.93 7.02 6.62
N PRO A 413 -32.87 7.70 7.09
CA PRO A 413 -32.83 9.14 7.03
C PRO A 413 -32.56 9.63 5.59
N PRO A 414 -33.05 10.83 5.24
CA PRO A 414 -32.82 11.40 3.92
C PRO A 414 -31.35 11.70 3.66
N ILE A 415 -30.96 11.70 2.38
CA ILE A 415 -29.59 12.02 1.94
C ILE A 415 -29.26 13.48 2.20
N ALA A 416 -30.19 14.38 1.87
CA ALA A 416 -30.03 15.80 2.09
C ALA A 416 -30.43 16.16 3.52
N GLN A 417 -29.46 16.63 4.31
CA GLN A 417 -29.68 17.08 5.70
C GLN A 417 -30.71 18.22 5.81
N LYS A 418 -30.99 18.92 4.71
CA LYS A 418 -31.92 20.05 4.64
C LYS A 418 -33.38 19.67 4.38
N ASP A 419 -33.66 18.39 4.08
CA ASP A 419 -35.01 17.94 3.73
C ASP A 419 -35.85 17.51 4.97
N GLY A 420 -35.27 17.58 6.17
CA GLY A 420 -35.90 17.15 7.43
C GLY A 420 -36.26 15.66 7.46
N GLY A 421 -36.98 15.20 8.47
CA GLY A 421 -37.29 13.79 8.68
C GLY A 421 -36.10 12.98 9.22
N ILE A 422 -35.18 13.62 9.94
CA ILE A 422 -33.98 12.95 10.50
C ILE A 422 -34.29 12.34 11.86
N ILE A 423 -35.01 13.09 12.70
CA ILE A 423 -35.23 12.75 14.10
C ILE A 423 -36.44 11.84 14.27
N ARG A 424 -36.29 10.80 15.10
CA ARG A 424 -37.34 9.83 15.41
C ARG A 424 -38.46 10.47 16.25
N GLU A 425 -39.70 10.04 16.01
CA GLU A 425 -40.85 10.46 16.83
C GLU A 425 -40.67 10.03 18.29
N GLY A 426 -40.99 10.92 19.23
CA GLY A 426 -40.84 10.69 20.67
C GLY A 426 -39.46 11.05 21.24
N PHE A 427 -38.48 11.42 20.40
CA PHE A 427 -37.17 11.88 20.89
C PHE A 427 -37.24 13.32 21.44
N ASN A 428 -38.04 14.18 20.82
CA ASN A 428 -38.18 15.57 21.23
C ASN A 428 -39.63 16.07 21.02
N GLU A 429 -40.23 16.61 22.09
CA GLU A 429 -41.63 17.04 22.08
C GLU A 429 -41.91 18.20 21.11
N ASP A 430 -40.96 19.13 20.94
CA ASP A 430 -41.14 20.28 20.05
C ASP A 430 -41.09 19.84 18.58
N VAL A 431 -40.17 18.93 18.22
CA VAL A 431 -40.14 18.30 16.88
C VAL A 431 -41.47 17.65 16.56
N ASP A 432 -42.02 16.87 17.50
CA ASP A 432 -43.29 16.17 17.31
C ASP A 432 -44.47 17.16 17.18
N LYS A 433 -44.45 18.25 17.95
CA LYS A 433 -45.44 19.33 17.85
C LYS A 433 -45.40 20.02 16.48
N PHE A 434 -44.23 20.38 15.98
CA PHE A 434 -44.09 20.99 14.65
C PHE A 434 -44.47 20.01 13.53
N ARG A 435 -44.13 18.73 13.67
CA ARG A 435 -44.51 17.67 12.72
C ARG A 435 -46.04 17.46 12.66
N ARG A 436 -46.73 17.53 13.81
CA ARG A 436 -48.21 17.54 13.86
C ARG A 436 -48.78 18.78 13.18
N SER A 437 -48.21 19.94 13.44
CA SER A 437 -48.63 21.22 12.84
C SER A 437 -48.53 21.17 11.30
N ARG A 438 -47.50 20.52 10.75
CA ARG A 438 -47.36 20.27 9.30
C ARG A 438 -48.46 19.35 8.76
N THR A 439 -48.78 18.28 9.48
CA THR A 439 -49.83 17.33 9.10
C THR A 439 -51.21 17.99 9.10
N ASP A 440 -51.50 18.78 10.13
CA ASP A 440 -52.74 19.56 10.24
C ASP A 440 -52.81 20.65 9.15
N GLY A 441 -51.69 21.30 8.83
CA GLY A 441 -51.61 22.26 7.73
C GLY A 441 -51.96 21.66 6.36
N LYS A 442 -51.49 20.44 6.05
CA LYS A 442 -51.88 19.72 4.82
C LYS A 442 -53.37 19.40 4.79
N LYS A 443 -53.95 19.07 5.94
CA LYS A 443 -55.40 18.84 6.07
C LYS A 443 -56.18 20.11 5.78
N TRP A 444 -55.77 21.25 6.34
CA TRP A 444 -56.38 22.55 6.07
C TRP A 444 -56.27 22.96 4.60
N LEU A 445 -55.15 22.67 3.91
CA LEU A 445 -55.03 22.90 2.47
C LEU A 445 -56.02 22.04 1.67
N SER A 446 -56.20 20.77 2.03
CA SER A 446 -57.17 19.88 1.37
C SER A 446 -58.61 20.35 1.59
N GLU A 447 -58.93 20.82 2.80
CA GLU A 447 -60.24 21.37 3.15
C GLU A 447 -60.50 22.69 2.40
N LEU A 448 -59.50 23.56 2.26
CA LEU A 448 -59.58 24.79 1.48
C LEU A 448 -59.76 24.50 -0.01
N GLU A 449 -59.02 23.54 -0.58
CA GLU A 449 -59.18 23.14 -1.98
C GLU A 449 -60.61 22.65 -2.26
N ALA A 450 -61.16 21.80 -1.38
CA ALA A 450 -62.51 21.30 -1.53
C ALA A 450 -63.56 22.42 -1.45
N ARG A 451 -63.40 23.33 -0.47
CA ARG A 451 -64.28 24.48 -0.28
C ARG A 451 -64.24 25.43 -1.48
N GLU A 452 -63.07 25.74 -2.00
CA GLU A 452 -62.93 26.64 -3.15
C GLU A 452 -63.41 25.99 -4.46
N ARG A 453 -63.24 24.67 -4.65
CA ARG A 453 -63.86 23.94 -5.76
C ARG A 453 -65.38 24.03 -5.74
N GLU A 454 -65.99 23.81 -4.57
CA GLU A 454 -67.44 23.85 -4.41
C GLU A 454 -67.98 25.27 -4.59
N ARG A 455 -67.30 26.27 -4.01
CA ARG A 455 -67.68 27.69 -4.08
C ARG A 455 -67.61 28.26 -5.51
N THR A 456 -66.58 27.90 -6.27
CA THR A 456 -66.35 28.45 -7.63
C THR A 456 -67.01 27.60 -8.73
N GLY A 457 -67.36 26.35 -8.45
CA GLY A 457 -67.84 25.40 -9.46
C GLY A 457 -66.74 24.86 -10.40
N ILE A 458 -65.48 25.29 -10.22
CA ILE A 458 -64.36 24.91 -11.08
C ILE A 458 -63.79 23.57 -10.60
N LYS A 459 -64.25 22.46 -11.21
CA LYS A 459 -63.79 21.10 -10.85
C LYS A 459 -62.29 20.87 -11.06
N SER A 460 -61.65 21.62 -11.96
CA SER A 460 -60.22 21.48 -12.25
C SER A 460 -59.30 22.23 -11.29
N LEU A 461 -59.84 23.10 -10.41
CA LEU A 461 -59.05 23.90 -9.47
C LEU A 461 -58.26 22.99 -8.53
N LYS A 462 -56.95 23.23 -8.39
CA LYS A 462 -56.06 22.46 -7.51
C LYS A 462 -55.11 23.39 -6.78
N ILE A 463 -54.85 23.13 -5.51
CA ILE A 463 -53.74 23.77 -4.81
C ILE A 463 -52.45 23.03 -5.18
N LYS A 464 -51.48 23.75 -5.72
CA LYS A 464 -50.15 23.21 -6.05
C LYS A 464 -49.07 24.04 -5.40
N TYR A 465 -48.03 23.34 -4.93
CA TYR A 465 -46.80 23.95 -4.44
C TYR A 465 -45.77 24.07 -5.56
N ASN A 466 -45.09 25.20 -5.62
CA ASN A 466 -43.93 25.43 -6.48
C ASN A 466 -42.80 26.02 -5.63
N ARG A 467 -41.56 25.55 -5.80
CA ARG A 467 -40.41 26.05 -5.02
C ARG A 467 -40.17 27.57 -5.14
N VAL A 468 -40.50 28.18 -6.27
CA VAL A 468 -40.26 29.62 -6.52
C VAL A 468 -41.45 30.47 -6.10
N PHE A 469 -42.67 29.97 -6.34
CA PHE A 469 -43.90 30.75 -6.14
C PHE A 469 -44.78 30.26 -4.98
N GLY A 470 -44.32 29.28 -4.20
CA GLY A 470 -45.04 28.75 -3.04
C GLY A 470 -46.36 28.03 -3.39
N TYR A 471 -47.30 28.03 -2.46
CA TYR A 471 -48.63 27.47 -2.68
C TYR A 471 -49.47 28.41 -3.56
N SER A 472 -50.21 27.81 -4.50
CA SER A 472 -51.08 28.57 -5.41
C SER A 472 -52.27 27.72 -5.88
N LEU A 473 -53.38 28.40 -6.16
CA LEU A 473 -54.57 27.84 -6.78
C LEU A 473 -54.37 27.84 -8.29
N GLU A 474 -54.21 26.67 -8.87
CA GLU A 474 -54.04 26.48 -10.31
C GLU A 474 -55.42 26.24 -10.96
N VAL A 475 -55.77 27.10 -11.92
CA VAL A 475 -57.03 27.06 -12.67
C VAL A 475 -56.72 26.95 -14.16
N THR A 476 -57.36 26.04 -14.88
CA THR A 476 -57.14 25.88 -16.33
C THR A 476 -57.67 27.09 -17.10
N ASN A 477 -57.02 27.44 -18.21
CA ASN A 477 -57.35 28.65 -18.99
C ASN A 477 -58.83 28.72 -19.44
N THR A 478 -59.50 27.58 -19.58
CA THR A 478 -60.93 27.47 -19.90
C THR A 478 -61.87 28.08 -18.86
N PHE A 479 -61.44 28.20 -17.61
CA PHE A 479 -62.24 28.73 -16.50
C PHE A 479 -61.74 30.08 -15.99
N ARG A 480 -60.87 30.76 -16.76
CA ARG A 480 -60.25 32.03 -16.37
C ARG A 480 -61.28 33.11 -16.03
N ASP A 481 -62.35 33.20 -16.81
CA ASP A 481 -63.40 34.21 -16.61
C ASP A 481 -64.32 33.89 -15.42
N GLN A 482 -64.18 32.70 -14.81
CA GLN A 482 -64.93 32.26 -13.63
C GLN A 482 -64.13 32.42 -12.33
N VAL A 483 -62.89 32.91 -12.43
CA VAL A 483 -62.04 33.16 -11.27
C VAL A 483 -62.55 34.40 -10.51
N PRO A 484 -62.84 34.28 -9.20
CA PRO A 484 -63.31 35.41 -8.40
C PRO A 484 -62.32 36.59 -8.32
N ASP A 485 -62.84 37.81 -8.18
CA ASP A 485 -62.01 39.04 -8.11
C ASP A 485 -61.06 39.08 -6.90
N ASN A 486 -61.33 38.32 -5.84
CA ASN A 486 -60.48 38.25 -4.64
C ASN A 486 -59.22 37.38 -4.81
N TYR A 487 -59.01 36.80 -6.00
CA TYR A 487 -57.84 35.99 -6.32
C TYR A 487 -56.75 36.86 -6.95
N VAL A 488 -55.59 36.94 -6.29
CA VAL A 488 -54.44 37.70 -6.81
C VAL A 488 -53.61 36.78 -7.69
N ARG A 489 -53.44 37.14 -8.97
CA ARG A 489 -52.66 36.32 -9.93
C ARG A 489 -51.16 36.31 -9.56
N LYS A 490 -50.59 35.12 -9.42
CA LYS A 490 -49.16 34.88 -9.09
C LYS A 490 -48.33 34.53 -10.34
N GLN A 491 -48.85 33.68 -11.23
CA GLN A 491 -48.09 33.19 -12.41
C GLN A 491 -49.05 32.77 -13.55
N THR A 492 -48.66 33.02 -14.80
CA THR A 492 -49.36 32.50 -15.99
C THR A 492 -48.55 31.35 -16.61
N LEU A 493 -49.19 30.20 -16.84
CA LEU A 493 -48.62 29.04 -17.52
C LEU A 493 -49.26 28.89 -18.92
N SER A 494 -48.70 28.02 -19.76
CA SER A 494 -49.22 27.77 -21.12
C SER A 494 -50.69 27.32 -21.15
N ASN A 495 -51.14 26.52 -20.16
CA ASN A 495 -52.48 25.95 -20.11
C ASN A 495 -53.30 26.31 -18.84
N ALA A 496 -52.74 27.10 -17.93
CA ALA A 496 -53.36 27.43 -16.65
C ALA A 496 -52.88 28.78 -16.09
N GLU A 497 -53.67 29.38 -15.20
CA GLU A 497 -53.26 30.52 -14.38
C GLU A 497 -53.19 30.11 -12.90
N ARG A 498 -52.21 30.65 -12.17
CA ARG A 498 -52.01 30.44 -10.73
C ARG A 498 -52.36 31.68 -9.96
N TYR A 499 -53.15 31.51 -8.91
CA TYR A 499 -53.62 32.59 -8.04
C TYR A 499 -53.29 32.33 -6.58
N ILE A 500 -53.35 33.37 -5.76
CA ILE A 500 -53.25 33.31 -4.31
C ILE A 500 -54.38 34.13 -3.66
N THR A 501 -54.91 33.63 -2.55
CA THR A 501 -55.87 34.32 -1.70
C THR A 501 -55.22 34.71 -0.38
N GLN A 502 -55.82 35.64 0.36
CA GLN A 502 -55.34 36.05 1.68
C GLN A 502 -55.29 34.86 2.66
N GLU A 503 -56.35 34.04 2.70
CA GLU A 503 -56.41 32.82 3.54
C GLU A 503 -55.33 31.80 3.15
N LEU A 504 -55.11 31.57 1.84
CA LEU A 504 -54.04 30.68 1.38
C LEU A 504 -52.65 31.21 1.72
N LYS A 505 -52.45 32.52 1.68
CA LYS A 505 -51.19 33.16 2.06
C LYS A 505 -50.89 33.00 3.54
N GLU A 506 -51.88 33.21 4.41
CA GLU A 506 -51.73 33.02 5.86
C GLU A 506 -51.42 31.56 6.22
N LEU A 507 -52.08 30.60 5.53
CA LEU A 507 -51.77 29.18 5.65
C LEU A 507 -50.37 28.83 5.11
N GLU A 508 -49.97 29.42 3.98
CA GLU A 508 -48.62 29.27 3.40
C GLU A 508 -47.56 29.74 4.40
N ASP A 509 -47.71 30.94 4.97
CA ASP A 509 -46.76 31.51 5.93
C ASP A 509 -46.67 30.65 7.22
N LEU A 510 -47.80 30.13 7.70
CA LEU A 510 -47.83 29.26 8.88
C LEU A 510 -47.16 27.89 8.62
N ILE A 511 -47.45 27.26 7.48
CA ILE A 511 -46.91 25.95 7.11
C ILE A 511 -45.40 26.06 6.86
N LEU A 512 -44.98 27.00 6.00
CA LEU A 512 -43.57 27.17 5.67
C LEU A 512 -42.75 27.61 6.88
N GLY A 513 -43.29 28.49 7.73
CA GLY A 513 -42.62 28.91 8.96
C GLY A 513 -42.47 27.78 9.99
N ALA A 514 -43.44 26.86 10.07
CA ALA A 514 -43.33 25.68 10.91
C ALA A 514 -42.35 24.64 10.33
N GLU A 515 -42.32 24.46 9.01
CA GLU A 515 -41.36 23.58 8.33
C GLU A 515 -39.91 24.07 8.49
N ASP A 516 -39.65 25.37 8.30
CA ASP A 516 -38.32 25.94 8.49
C ASP A 516 -37.80 25.76 9.92
N LYS A 517 -38.67 25.98 10.92
CA LYS A 517 -38.35 25.76 12.34
C LYS A 517 -38.11 24.28 12.65
N LEU A 518 -38.93 23.39 12.09
CA LEU A 518 -38.78 21.95 12.24
C LEU A 518 -37.43 21.49 11.69
N TYR A 519 -37.08 21.92 10.47
CA TYR A 519 -35.82 21.52 9.83
C TYR A 519 -34.60 22.05 10.57
N ALA A 520 -34.65 23.30 11.06
CA ALA A 520 -33.59 23.87 11.88
C ALA A 520 -33.40 23.11 13.20
N LEU A 521 -34.50 22.80 13.90
CA LEU A 521 -34.47 22.06 15.17
C LEU A 521 -34.00 20.61 14.98
N GLU A 522 -34.48 19.92 13.95
CA GLU A 522 -34.03 18.56 13.65
C GLU A 522 -32.53 18.51 13.34
N TYR A 523 -32.02 19.50 12.59
CA TYR A 523 -30.59 19.61 12.31
C TYR A 523 -29.76 19.91 13.56
N GLU A 524 -30.27 20.76 14.46
CA GLU A 524 -29.63 21.06 15.74
C GLU A 524 -29.53 19.79 16.61
N LEU A 525 -30.64 19.07 16.78
CA LEU A 525 -30.67 17.82 17.55
C LEU A 525 -29.76 16.75 16.94
N PHE A 526 -29.74 16.64 15.62
CA PHE A 526 -28.79 15.76 14.92
C PHE A 526 -27.34 16.14 15.24
N CYS A 527 -26.99 17.43 15.19
CA CYS A 527 -25.66 17.90 15.57
C CYS A 527 -25.32 17.57 17.03
N GLN A 528 -26.28 17.68 17.95
CA GLN A 528 -26.07 17.31 19.36
C GLN A 528 -25.76 15.82 19.51
N VAL A 529 -26.51 14.93 18.83
CA VAL A 529 -26.26 13.48 18.85
C VAL A 529 -24.89 13.15 18.27
N ARG A 530 -24.52 13.76 17.13
CA ARG A 530 -23.19 13.60 16.52
C ARG A 530 -22.08 14.03 17.47
N ASP A 531 -22.22 15.21 18.09
CA ASP A 531 -21.19 15.78 18.96
C ASP A 531 -21.06 14.97 20.27
N GLN A 532 -22.15 14.38 20.78
CA GLN A 532 -22.11 13.43 21.89
C GLN A 532 -21.37 12.14 21.52
N ALA A 533 -21.63 11.56 20.35
CA ALA A 533 -20.90 10.39 19.87
C ALA A 533 -19.40 10.70 19.65
N GLY A 534 -19.09 11.89 19.13
CA GLY A 534 -17.72 12.35 18.93
C GLY A 534 -16.92 12.54 20.23
N ALA A 535 -17.58 12.83 21.35
CA ALA A 535 -16.92 12.95 22.65
C ALA A 535 -16.33 11.61 23.15
N GLU A 536 -16.88 10.48 22.70
CA GLU A 536 -16.45 9.13 23.09
C GLU A 536 -15.44 8.50 22.11
N VAL A 537 -14.79 9.32 21.27
CA VAL A 537 -13.90 8.87 20.17
C VAL A 537 -12.83 7.88 20.63
N VAL A 538 -12.22 8.08 21.80
CA VAL A 538 -11.15 7.21 22.31
C VAL A 538 -11.65 5.80 22.60
N ARG A 539 -12.84 5.67 23.21
CA ARG A 539 -13.47 4.35 23.48
C ARG A 539 -13.80 3.63 22.18
N ILE A 540 -14.31 4.38 21.20
CA ILE A 540 -14.70 3.86 19.89
C ILE A 540 -13.46 3.37 19.12
N GLN A 541 -12.38 4.16 19.06
CA GLN A 541 -11.15 3.77 18.37
C GLN A 541 -10.49 2.55 19.01
N LYS A 542 -10.43 2.48 20.35
CA LYS A 542 -9.91 1.32 21.06
C LYS A 542 -10.67 0.04 20.68
N THR A 543 -12.00 0.14 20.66
CA THR A 543 -12.89 -0.95 20.28
C THR A 543 -12.72 -1.32 18.80
N ALA A 544 -12.64 -0.34 17.89
CA ALA A 544 -12.46 -0.58 16.46
C ALA A 544 -11.14 -1.32 16.18
N LYS A 545 -10.03 -0.92 16.82
CA LYS A 545 -8.75 -1.63 16.71
C LYS A 545 -8.85 -3.07 17.20
N ALA A 546 -9.51 -3.32 18.34
CA ALA A 546 -9.71 -4.68 18.85
C ALA A 546 -10.53 -5.55 17.89
N VAL A 547 -11.60 -5.01 17.31
CA VAL A 547 -12.42 -5.69 16.30
C VAL A 547 -11.62 -5.97 15.01
N ALA A 548 -10.81 -5.01 14.55
CA ALA A 548 -9.96 -5.18 13.39
C ALA A 548 -8.96 -6.34 13.56
N TYR A 549 -8.25 -6.39 14.71
CA TYR A 549 -7.35 -7.51 15.02
C TYR A 549 -8.08 -8.85 15.11
N LEU A 550 -9.25 -8.89 15.75
CA LEU A 550 -10.07 -10.11 15.81
C LEU A 550 -10.44 -10.62 14.42
N ASP A 551 -10.87 -9.72 13.52
CA ASP A 551 -11.21 -10.05 12.13
C ASP A 551 -9.99 -10.62 11.38
N VAL A 552 -8.79 -10.05 11.59
CA VAL A 552 -7.55 -10.58 11.02
C VAL A 552 -7.27 -12.01 11.52
N PHE A 553 -7.32 -12.27 12.82
CA PHE A 553 -7.05 -13.61 13.35
C PHE A 553 -8.10 -14.62 12.90
N ALA A 554 -9.37 -14.24 12.85
CA ALA A 554 -10.45 -15.07 12.31
C ALA A 554 -10.27 -15.34 10.80
N SER A 555 -9.71 -14.38 10.04
CA SER A 555 -9.33 -14.55 8.65
C SER A 555 -8.20 -15.56 8.48
N LEU A 556 -7.09 -15.38 9.20
CA LEU A 556 -5.93 -16.26 9.14
C LEU A 556 -6.27 -17.69 9.59
N ALA A 557 -7.09 -17.84 10.64
CA ALA A 557 -7.62 -19.13 11.08
C ALA A 557 -8.44 -19.82 9.98
N LEU A 558 -9.40 -19.12 9.36
CA LEU A 558 -10.18 -19.68 8.26
C LEU A 558 -9.29 -20.13 7.09
N VAL A 559 -8.32 -19.30 6.70
CA VAL A 559 -7.37 -19.62 5.62
C VAL A 559 -6.55 -20.86 5.98
N ALA A 560 -6.08 -20.96 7.22
CA ALA A 560 -5.32 -22.10 7.69
C ALA A 560 -6.13 -23.40 7.63
N GLN A 561 -7.38 -23.38 8.09
CA GLN A 561 -8.28 -24.53 8.03
C GLN A 561 -8.60 -24.94 6.59
N ARG A 562 -8.98 -23.98 5.73
CA ARG A 562 -9.39 -24.26 4.33
C ARG A 562 -8.26 -24.76 3.45
N ASN A 563 -7.02 -24.33 3.72
CA ASN A 563 -5.87 -24.65 2.88
C ASN A 563 -4.93 -25.69 3.51
N HIS A 564 -5.32 -26.26 4.65
CA HIS A 564 -4.52 -27.20 5.43
C HIS A 564 -3.13 -26.65 5.73
N TYR A 565 -3.06 -25.43 6.26
CA TYR A 565 -1.81 -24.86 6.75
C TYR A 565 -1.56 -25.33 8.18
N VAL A 566 -0.29 -25.36 8.55
CA VAL A 566 0.15 -25.88 9.84
C VAL A 566 0.78 -24.78 10.68
N ARG A 567 0.65 -24.90 12.01
CA ARG A 567 1.34 -24.02 12.96
C ARG A 567 2.85 -24.21 12.81
N PRO A 568 3.63 -23.16 12.44
CA PRO A 568 5.07 -23.25 12.45
C PRO A 568 5.59 -23.27 13.90
N LYS A 569 6.72 -23.94 14.13
CA LYS A 569 7.52 -23.74 15.34
C LYS A 569 8.49 -22.60 15.12
N ILE A 570 8.51 -21.63 16.02
CA ILE A 570 9.46 -20.52 15.98
C ILE A 570 10.71 -20.89 16.77
N ASN A 571 11.89 -20.56 16.25
CA ASN A 571 13.16 -20.79 16.94
C ASN A 571 14.13 -19.59 16.83
N GLU A 572 15.05 -19.50 17.79
CA GLU A 572 16.12 -18.49 17.75
C GLU A 572 17.45 -19.07 17.24
N GLY A 573 17.50 -20.38 16.99
CA GLY A 573 18.69 -21.08 16.50
C GLY A 573 19.03 -20.80 15.03
N GLY A 574 18.20 -20.01 14.33
CA GLY A 574 18.39 -19.64 12.92
C GLY A 574 18.20 -20.79 11.94
N VAL A 575 17.48 -21.84 12.32
CA VAL A 575 17.17 -22.97 11.44
C VAL A 575 15.89 -22.70 10.68
N ILE A 576 15.91 -22.85 9.36
CA ILE A 576 14.72 -22.88 8.50
C ILE A 576 14.57 -24.32 8.00
N ASP A 577 13.61 -25.06 8.53
CA ASP A 577 13.28 -26.43 8.12
C ASP A 577 11.79 -26.50 7.74
N ILE A 578 11.52 -26.61 6.45
CA ILE A 578 10.19 -26.69 5.86
C ILE A 578 10.05 -28.06 5.21
N LYS A 579 9.06 -28.84 5.63
CA LYS A 579 8.71 -30.14 5.05
C LYS A 579 7.49 -30.02 4.17
N ASN A 580 7.60 -30.49 2.92
CA ASN A 580 6.54 -30.43 1.92
C ASN A 580 5.88 -29.03 1.87
N GLY A 581 6.71 -27.99 1.80
CA GLY A 581 6.24 -26.62 1.62
C GLY A 581 5.56 -26.44 0.26
N ARG A 582 4.57 -25.57 0.21
CA ARG A 582 3.82 -25.20 -0.99
C ARG A 582 3.79 -23.68 -1.16
N HIS A 583 3.76 -23.20 -2.39
CA HIS A 583 3.66 -21.77 -2.64
C HIS A 583 2.21 -21.30 -2.41
N PRO A 584 1.94 -20.40 -1.44
CA PRO A 584 0.57 -20.08 -0.99
C PRO A 584 -0.32 -19.49 -2.10
N VAL A 585 0.26 -18.71 -3.01
CA VAL A 585 -0.46 -18.12 -4.16
C VAL A 585 -0.60 -19.11 -5.33
N VAL A 586 0.52 -19.65 -5.82
CA VAL A 586 0.53 -20.52 -7.01
C VAL A 586 -0.32 -21.77 -6.79
N GLU A 587 -0.38 -22.34 -5.58
CA GLU A 587 -1.27 -23.49 -5.29
C GLU A 587 -2.76 -23.17 -5.52
N LYS A 588 -3.17 -21.90 -5.47
CA LYS A 588 -4.54 -21.45 -5.71
C LYS A 588 -4.82 -21.03 -7.14
N MET A 589 -3.78 -20.76 -7.93
CA MET A 589 -3.90 -20.34 -9.33
C MET A 589 -3.88 -21.50 -10.32
N ILE A 590 -3.36 -22.66 -9.91
CA ILE A 590 -3.32 -23.83 -10.78
C ILE A 590 -4.73 -24.42 -10.90
N GLU A 591 -5.30 -24.35 -12.11
CA GLU A 591 -6.55 -24.99 -12.46
C GLU A 591 -6.27 -26.41 -12.98
N ASN A 592 -6.92 -27.42 -12.41
CA ASN A 592 -6.88 -28.83 -12.85
C ASN A 592 -5.54 -29.58 -12.72
N ASP A 593 -4.58 -29.10 -11.93
CA ASP A 593 -3.31 -29.80 -11.64
C ASP A 593 -2.91 -29.64 -10.16
N MET A 594 -2.08 -30.55 -9.63
CA MET A 594 -1.64 -30.53 -8.23
C MET A 594 -0.32 -29.77 -8.07
N PHE A 595 -0.24 -28.89 -7.07
CA PHE A 595 1.02 -28.23 -6.71
C PHE A 595 1.99 -29.25 -6.09
N ILE A 596 3.23 -29.28 -6.58
CA ILE A 596 4.26 -30.23 -6.11
C ILE A 596 5.02 -29.61 -4.93
N ALA A 597 4.84 -30.20 -3.75
CA ALA A 597 5.44 -29.74 -2.51
C ALA A 597 6.95 -30.05 -2.42
N ASN A 598 7.72 -29.15 -1.79
CA ASN A 598 9.18 -29.23 -1.71
C ASN A 598 9.70 -28.96 -0.29
N ASP A 599 10.79 -29.64 0.06
CA ASP A 599 11.48 -29.43 1.33
C ASP A 599 12.50 -28.30 1.19
N THR A 600 12.63 -27.49 2.25
CA THR A 600 13.68 -26.46 2.35
C THR A 600 14.40 -26.63 3.68
N TYR A 601 15.73 -26.74 3.65
CA TYR A 601 16.53 -26.80 4.87
C TYR A 601 17.73 -25.85 4.78
N LEU A 602 17.75 -24.84 5.64
CA LEU A 602 18.85 -23.89 5.80
C LEU A 602 19.21 -23.74 7.29
N ASN A 603 20.49 -23.57 7.59
CA ASN A 603 20.98 -23.27 8.93
C ASN A 603 22.19 -22.34 8.89
N ASN A 604 22.56 -21.76 10.03
CA ASN A 604 23.70 -20.83 10.13
C ASN A 604 25.08 -21.54 10.04
N GLN A 605 25.12 -22.86 9.91
CA GLN A 605 26.34 -23.67 9.97
C GLN A 605 26.72 -24.27 8.60
N LYS A 606 26.45 -25.57 8.40
CA LYS A 606 26.94 -26.33 7.23
C LYS A 606 26.04 -26.22 6.00
N LYS A 607 24.83 -25.67 6.13
CA LYS A 607 23.83 -25.59 5.06
C LYS A 607 23.27 -24.17 4.97
N ARG A 608 24.15 -23.20 4.72
CA ARG A 608 23.80 -21.77 4.63
C ARG A 608 23.31 -21.39 3.23
N VAL A 609 24.01 -21.86 2.21
CA VAL A 609 23.77 -21.50 0.81
C VAL A 609 23.35 -22.74 0.05
N SER A 610 22.19 -22.69 -0.59
CA SER A 610 21.72 -23.73 -1.50
C SER A 610 21.82 -23.23 -2.93
N ILE A 611 22.73 -23.82 -3.72
CA ILE A 611 22.85 -23.58 -5.15
C ILE A 611 21.82 -24.45 -5.85
N ILE A 612 20.90 -23.85 -6.60
CA ILE A 612 19.76 -24.51 -7.24
C ILE A 612 19.98 -24.44 -8.76
N THR A 613 20.22 -25.60 -9.36
CA THR A 613 20.41 -25.74 -10.81
C THR A 613 19.21 -26.41 -11.47
N GLY A 614 19.05 -26.16 -12.76
CA GLY A 614 18.01 -26.77 -13.57
C GLY A 614 17.52 -25.86 -14.69
N PRO A 615 16.75 -26.39 -15.64
CA PRO A 615 16.29 -25.64 -16.80
C PRO A 615 15.33 -24.49 -16.42
N ASN A 616 15.18 -23.54 -17.34
CA ASN A 616 14.21 -22.46 -17.21
C ASN A 616 12.78 -23.03 -17.27
N MET A 617 11.83 -22.39 -16.59
CA MET A 617 10.44 -22.87 -16.38
C MET A 617 10.27 -24.15 -15.53
N ALA A 618 11.34 -24.74 -15.01
CA ALA A 618 11.25 -25.96 -14.20
C ALA A 618 10.75 -25.73 -12.75
N GLY A 619 10.59 -24.47 -12.33
CA GLY A 619 10.04 -24.09 -11.02
C GLY A 619 11.04 -23.56 -9.99
N LYS A 620 12.29 -23.22 -10.38
CA LYS A 620 13.34 -22.67 -9.49
C LYS A 620 12.85 -21.44 -8.71
N SER A 621 12.40 -20.41 -9.43
CA SER A 621 11.93 -19.14 -8.84
C SER A 621 10.70 -19.35 -7.95
N THR A 622 9.80 -20.26 -8.33
CA THR A 622 8.62 -20.61 -7.52
C THR A 622 9.02 -21.24 -6.19
N TYR A 623 9.98 -22.18 -6.18
CA TYR A 623 10.48 -22.80 -4.95
C TYR A 623 11.17 -21.80 -4.01
N MET A 624 11.95 -20.87 -4.56
CA MET A 624 12.63 -19.86 -3.76
C MET A 624 11.65 -18.85 -3.16
N ARG A 625 10.73 -18.30 -3.97
CA ARG A 625 9.68 -17.39 -3.50
C ARG A 625 8.79 -18.06 -2.46
N GLN A 626 8.44 -19.33 -2.66
CA GLN A 626 7.72 -20.13 -1.66
C GLN A 626 8.42 -20.13 -0.31
N SER A 627 9.73 -20.39 -0.28
CA SER A 627 10.48 -20.47 0.99
C SER A 627 10.48 -19.12 1.72
N ALA A 628 10.66 -18.02 0.99
CA ALA A 628 10.58 -16.66 1.56
C ALA A 628 9.18 -16.33 2.09
N LEU A 629 8.13 -16.66 1.33
CA LEU A 629 6.74 -16.42 1.74
C LEU A 629 6.36 -17.23 2.98
N ILE A 630 6.84 -18.47 3.12
CA ILE A 630 6.59 -19.29 4.32
C ILE A 630 7.23 -18.66 5.56
N VAL A 631 8.48 -18.17 5.45
CA VAL A 631 9.17 -17.47 6.54
C VAL A 631 8.42 -16.20 6.93
N LEU A 632 8.02 -15.41 5.94
CA LEU A 632 7.25 -14.17 6.13
C LEU A 632 5.90 -14.45 6.80
N MET A 633 5.15 -15.45 6.33
CA MET A 633 3.88 -15.87 6.95
C MET A 633 4.06 -16.30 8.41
N ALA A 634 5.14 -17.03 8.73
CA ALA A 634 5.43 -17.41 10.11
C ALA A 634 5.67 -16.18 11.01
N GLN A 635 6.44 -15.19 10.54
CA GLN A 635 6.72 -13.95 11.30
C GLN A 635 5.56 -12.94 11.33
N ILE A 636 4.57 -13.05 10.45
CA ILE A 636 3.27 -12.36 10.61
C ILE A 636 2.49 -12.94 11.80
N GLY A 637 2.80 -14.18 12.21
CA GLY A 637 2.04 -14.97 13.16
C GLY A 637 0.93 -15.78 12.51
N SER A 638 1.07 -16.15 11.22
CA SER A 638 0.13 -16.98 10.48
C SER A 638 0.57 -18.44 10.39
N PHE A 639 -0.36 -19.36 10.18
CA PHE A 639 -0.04 -20.75 9.85
C PHE A 639 0.47 -20.83 8.41
N VAL A 640 1.33 -21.80 8.13
CA VAL A 640 2.10 -21.85 6.89
C VAL A 640 1.74 -23.05 5.99
N PRO A 641 1.85 -22.90 4.65
CA PRO A 641 1.57 -23.97 3.68
C PRO A 641 2.67 -25.04 3.67
N ALA A 642 2.70 -25.89 4.68
CA ALA A 642 3.67 -26.99 4.80
C ALA A 642 3.03 -28.20 5.48
N GLU A 643 3.73 -29.33 5.53
CA GLU A 643 3.38 -30.44 6.43
C GLU A 643 3.94 -30.19 7.84
N LYS A 644 5.17 -29.66 7.91
CA LYS A 644 5.83 -29.22 9.15
C LYS A 644 6.75 -28.06 8.83
N ALA A 645 6.84 -27.10 9.75
CA ALA A 645 7.76 -25.97 9.62
C ALA A 645 8.41 -25.65 10.97
N ASN A 646 9.72 -25.44 10.97
CA ASN A 646 10.50 -24.88 12.06
C ASN A 646 11.30 -23.69 11.51
N ILE A 647 10.93 -22.47 11.91
CA ILE A 647 11.37 -21.24 11.28
C ILE A 647 12.16 -20.40 12.28
N GLY A 648 13.41 -20.12 11.93
CA GLY A 648 14.27 -19.20 12.65
C GLY A 648 13.89 -17.76 12.33
N ILE A 649 13.92 -16.87 13.32
CA ILE A 649 13.66 -15.44 13.10
C ILE A 649 14.65 -14.85 12.08
N VAL A 650 14.09 -14.14 11.10
CA VAL A 650 14.81 -13.43 10.05
C VAL A 650 14.58 -11.93 10.22
N ASP A 651 15.66 -11.16 10.17
CA ASP A 651 15.61 -9.69 10.29
C ASP A 651 15.27 -9.00 8.97
N ARG A 652 15.72 -9.58 7.85
CA ARG A 652 15.53 -9.04 6.49
C ARG A 652 15.34 -10.14 5.45
N ILE A 653 14.41 -9.92 4.52
CA ILE A 653 14.30 -10.73 3.30
C ILE A 653 14.73 -9.87 2.12
N PHE A 654 15.76 -10.33 1.42
CA PHE A 654 16.19 -9.74 0.16
C PHE A 654 15.88 -10.68 -0.99
N THR A 655 15.39 -10.10 -2.08
CA THR A 655 15.11 -10.84 -3.29
C THR A 655 15.68 -10.12 -4.50
N ARG A 656 16.34 -10.90 -5.35
CA ARG A 656 16.67 -10.56 -6.72
C ARG A 656 16.05 -11.64 -7.59
N VAL A 657 14.86 -11.37 -8.10
CA VAL A 657 14.18 -12.21 -9.08
C VAL A 657 14.14 -11.40 -10.37
N GLY A 658 14.66 -11.97 -11.47
CA GLY A 658 14.97 -11.25 -12.71
C GLY A 658 13.91 -10.22 -13.13
N ALA A 659 14.37 -9.01 -13.46
CA ALA A 659 13.51 -7.89 -13.84
C ALA A 659 12.74 -8.21 -15.14
N SER A 660 11.45 -7.85 -15.18
CA SER A 660 10.81 -7.50 -16.44
C SER A 660 11.39 -6.16 -16.91
N ASP A 661 11.77 -6.08 -18.19
CA ASP A 661 12.42 -4.90 -18.78
C ASP A 661 11.72 -3.60 -18.39
N ASP A 662 12.41 -2.75 -17.64
CA ASP A 662 11.98 -1.39 -17.36
C ASP A 662 12.80 -0.40 -18.19
N LEU A 663 12.52 -0.41 -19.50
CA LEU A 663 13.11 0.48 -20.51
C LEU A 663 12.86 1.97 -20.23
N ALA A 664 11.89 2.31 -19.36
CA ALA A 664 11.51 3.69 -19.07
C ALA A 664 12.55 4.46 -18.24
N SER A 665 13.36 3.75 -17.43
CA SER A 665 14.33 4.37 -16.50
C SER A 665 15.65 4.81 -17.16
N GLY A 666 15.89 4.46 -18.43
CA GLY A 666 17.14 4.78 -19.13
C GLY A 666 18.40 4.10 -18.57
N GLN A 667 18.29 3.24 -17.56
CA GLN A 667 19.41 2.49 -16.99
C GLN A 667 19.57 1.11 -17.64
N SER A 668 20.81 0.64 -17.79
CA SER A 668 21.09 -0.72 -18.27
C SER A 668 20.56 -1.75 -17.26
N THR A 669 19.88 -2.79 -17.76
CA THR A 669 19.35 -3.89 -16.94
C THR A 669 20.42 -4.55 -16.07
N PHE A 670 21.66 -4.64 -16.57
CA PHE A 670 22.80 -5.14 -15.82
C PHE A 670 23.26 -4.17 -14.71
N MET A 671 23.19 -2.85 -14.93
CA MET A 671 23.54 -1.87 -13.90
C MET A 671 22.54 -1.87 -12.74
N VAL A 672 21.25 -1.95 -13.06
CA VAL A 672 20.18 -2.12 -12.05
C VAL A 672 20.41 -3.40 -11.25
N GLU A 673 20.71 -4.51 -11.93
CA GLU A 673 21.05 -5.78 -11.30
C GLU A 673 22.24 -5.67 -10.33
N MET A 674 23.34 -5.05 -10.76
CA MET A 674 24.52 -4.88 -9.92
C MET A 674 24.27 -3.92 -8.74
N THR A 675 23.40 -2.93 -8.91
CA THR A 675 22.99 -2.01 -7.84
C THR A 675 22.16 -2.73 -6.78
N GLU A 676 21.24 -3.60 -7.20
CA GLU A 676 20.47 -4.47 -6.29
C GLU A 676 21.39 -5.44 -5.54
N VAL A 677 22.30 -6.13 -6.24
CA VAL A 677 23.28 -7.02 -5.60
C VAL A 677 24.16 -6.25 -4.60
N ALA A 678 24.63 -5.05 -4.96
CA ALA A 678 25.42 -4.23 -4.06
C ALA A 678 24.63 -3.80 -2.81
N ASN A 679 23.35 -3.46 -2.95
CA ASN A 679 22.46 -3.17 -1.84
C ASN A 679 22.34 -4.38 -0.89
N ILE A 680 22.11 -5.57 -1.45
CA ILE A 680 22.01 -6.82 -0.69
C ILE A 680 23.30 -7.07 0.09
N LEU A 681 24.46 -7.04 -0.57
CA LEU A 681 25.74 -7.35 0.08
C LEU A 681 26.11 -6.35 1.19
N ARG A 682 25.72 -5.07 1.05
CA ARG A 682 26.01 -4.03 2.07
C ARG A 682 25.11 -4.13 3.30
N ASN A 683 23.87 -4.62 3.12
CA ASN A 683 22.81 -4.52 4.12
C ASN A 683 22.36 -5.86 4.70
N ALA A 684 22.76 -6.99 4.10
CA ALA A 684 22.45 -8.32 4.60
C ALA A 684 23.27 -8.66 5.85
N THR A 685 22.62 -9.28 6.82
CA THR A 685 23.24 -9.76 8.06
C THR A 685 23.23 -11.30 8.10
N SER A 686 23.90 -11.88 9.09
CA SER A 686 23.85 -13.34 9.33
C SER A 686 22.44 -13.87 9.67
N LYS A 687 21.51 -13.00 10.08
CA LYS A 687 20.10 -13.36 10.34
C LYS A 687 19.22 -13.26 9.09
N SER A 688 19.68 -12.61 8.03
CA SER A 688 18.89 -12.35 6.83
C SER A 688 18.68 -13.61 5.97
N LEU A 689 17.65 -13.55 5.13
CA LEU A 689 17.34 -14.54 4.10
C LEU A 689 17.47 -13.91 2.71
N LEU A 690 18.32 -14.50 1.87
CA LEU A 690 18.61 -14.02 0.53
C LEU A 690 18.02 -14.96 -0.52
N ILE A 691 17.28 -14.40 -1.48
CA ILE A 691 16.76 -15.10 -2.64
C ILE A 691 17.39 -14.49 -3.89
N LEU A 692 18.31 -15.21 -4.52
CA LEU A 692 19.07 -14.72 -5.67
C LEU A 692 18.80 -15.60 -6.89
N ASP A 693 18.24 -15.02 -7.94
CA ASP A 693 17.86 -15.72 -9.16
C ASP A 693 18.66 -15.20 -10.36
N GLU A 694 19.51 -16.06 -10.92
CA GLU A 694 20.22 -15.86 -12.20
C GLU A 694 21.09 -14.59 -12.29
N ILE A 695 21.83 -14.29 -11.22
CA ILE A 695 22.82 -13.19 -11.20
C ILE A 695 23.89 -13.40 -12.28
N GLY A 696 24.27 -12.32 -12.96
CA GLY A 696 25.35 -12.25 -13.95
C GLY A 696 24.90 -12.47 -15.38
N ARG A 697 23.58 -12.62 -15.65
CA ARG A 697 23.07 -12.94 -17.00
C ARG A 697 23.27 -11.81 -18.02
N GLY A 698 23.28 -10.55 -17.58
CA GLY A 698 23.32 -9.38 -18.48
C GLY A 698 24.69 -9.03 -19.08
N THR A 699 25.72 -9.85 -18.89
CA THR A 699 27.11 -9.57 -19.31
C THR A 699 27.78 -10.81 -19.96
N SER A 700 29.07 -10.72 -20.28
CA SER A 700 29.85 -11.85 -20.80
C SER A 700 29.77 -13.05 -19.85
N THR A 701 29.76 -14.28 -20.39
CA THR A 701 29.60 -15.51 -19.59
C THR A 701 30.65 -15.63 -18.49
N PHE A 702 31.91 -15.32 -18.78
CA PHE A 702 32.99 -15.40 -17.79
C PHE A 702 32.92 -14.29 -16.74
N ASP A 703 32.56 -13.06 -17.12
CA ASP A 703 32.41 -11.97 -16.13
C ASP A 703 31.21 -12.24 -15.22
N GLY A 704 30.08 -12.68 -15.79
CA GLY A 704 28.86 -13.02 -15.05
C GLY A 704 29.10 -14.17 -14.06
N LEU A 705 29.75 -15.24 -14.51
CA LEU A 705 30.17 -16.37 -13.66
C LEU A 705 31.09 -15.90 -12.53
N SER A 706 32.10 -15.09 -12.85
CA SER A 706 33.08 -14.60 -11.86
C SER A 706 32.42 -13.74 -10.78
N ILE A 707 31.48 -12.88 -11.16
CA ILE A 707 30.71 -12.06 -10.22
C ILE A 707 29.83 -12.97 -9.35
N ALA A 708 29.07 -13.89 -9.94
CA ALA A 708 28.20 -14.81 -9.20
C ALA A 708 29.00 -15.66 -8.18
N TRP A 709 30.17 -16.15 -8.58
CA TRP A 709 31.10 -16.86 -7.70
C TRP A 709 31.54 -16.00 -6.52
N ALA A 710 32.03 -14.78 -6.79
CA ALA A 710 32.49 -13.86 -5.74
C ALA A 710 31.37 -13.46 -4.77
N VAL A 711 30.14 -13.33 -5.27
CA VAL A 711 28.94 -13.09 -4.46
C VAL A 711 28.67 -14.27 -3.51
N ILE A 712 28.74 -15.51 -4.00
CA ILE A 712 28.57 -16.71 -3.16
C ILE A 712 29.65 -16.79 -2.08
N GLU A 713 30.91 -16.51 -2.42
CA GLU A 713 32.02 -16.45 -1.46
C GLU A 713 31.77 -15.41 -0.36
N HIS A 714 31.32 -14.20 -0.73
CA HIS A 714 31.03 -13.14 0.21
C HIS A 714 29.89 -13.52 1.17
N ILE A 715 28.78 -14.03 0.62
CA ILE A 715 27.56 -14.35 1.37
C ILE A 715 27.79 -15.55 2.31
N SER A 716 28.48 -16.59 1.84
CA SER A 716 28.72 -17.82 2.61
C SER A 716 29.69 -17.62 3.77
N ASN A 717 30.56 -16.60 3.70
CA ASN A 717 31.57 -16.31 4.70
C ASN A 717 30.95 -15.63 5.93
N THR A 718 31.00 -16.32 7.08
CA THR A 718 30.42 -15.86 8.35
C THR A 718 31.10 -14.63 8.94
N LYS A 719 32.31 -14.29 8.50
CA LYS A 719 33.01 -13.07 8.93
C LYS A 719 32.58 -11.84 8.14
N LEU A 720 31.99 -12.04 6.96
CA LEU A 720 31.54 -10.96 6.08
C LEU A 720 30.02 -10.79 6.21
N CYS A 721 29.25 -11.84 5.87
CA CYS A 721 27.80 -11.81 5.86
C CYS A 721 27.22 -13.01 6.60
N GLY A 722 27.43 -14.23 6.07
CA GLY A 722 26.95 -15.47 6.69
C GLY A 722 25.44 -15.66 6.61
N ALA A 723 24.75 -14.98 5.69
CA ALA A 723 23.31 -15.07 5.52
C ALA A 723 22.85 -16.43 4.96
N LYS A 724 21.58 -16.77 5.22
CA LYS A 724 20.93 -17.95 4.63
C LYS A 724 20.48 -17.61 3.22
N THR A 725 20.81 -18.43 2.24
CA THR A 725 20.66 -18.05 0.83
C THR A 725 20.16 -19.20 -0.03
N LEU A 726 19.15 -18.90 -0.85
CA LEU A 726 18.75 -19.71 -1.99
C LEU A 726 19.27 -19.03 -3.25
N PHE A 727 20.17 -19.70 -3.97
CA PHE A 727 20.85 -19.15 -5.13
C PHE A 727 20.50 -20.00 -6.36
N ALA A 728 19.57 -19.54 -7.20
CA ALA A 728 19.30 -20.19 -8.48
C ALA A 728 20.26 -19.68 -9.55
N THR A 729 20.82 -20.60 -10.34
CA THR A 729 21.79 -20.28 -11.38
C THR A 729 21.62 -21.15 -12.61
N HIS A 730 22.04 -20.60 -13.75
CA HIS A 730 22.23 -21.33 -15.00
C HIS A 730 23.70 -21.73 -15.23
N TYR A 731 24.63 -21.22 -14.42
CA TYR A 731 26.03 -21.59 -14.45
C TYR A 731 26.25 -22.91 -13.73
N HIS A 732 26.56 -23.97 -14.49
CA HIS A 732 26.82 -25.29 -13.94
C HIS A 732 28.15 -25.35 -13.18
N GLU A 733 29.11 -24.50 -13.53
CA GLU A 733 30.44 -24.35 -12.92
C GLU A 733 30.35 -24.00 -11.43
N LEU A 734 29.30 -23.28 -11.02
CA LEU A 734 29.07 -22.94 -9.61
C LEU A 734 28.74 -24.17 -8.75
N THR A 735 28.37 -25.30 -9.34
CA THR A 735 28.12 -26.54 -8.57
C THR A 735 29.41 -27.10 -7.96
N GLU A 736 30.58 -26.79 -8.51
CA GLU A 736 31.86 -27.20 -7.94
C GLU A 736 32.20 -26.51 -6.61
N LEU A 737 31.43 -25.49 -6.22
CA LEU A 737 31.61 -24.79 -4.95
C LEU A 737 31.26 -25.65 -3.74
N GLU A 738 30.38 -26.64 -3.90
CA GLU A 738 30.11 -27.61 -2.84
C GLU A 738 31.37 -28.42 -2.54
N GLY A 739 31.82 -28.38 -1.28
CA GLY A 739 33.07 -29.00 -0.84
C GLY A 739 34.30 -28.07 -0.88
N LYS A 740 34.31 -27.04 -1.74
CA LYS A 740 35.34 -25.99 -1.74
C LYS A 740 35.03 -24.89 -0.71
N ILE A 741 33.77 -24.44 -0.66
CA ILE A 741 33.30 -23.39 0.26
C ILE A 741 32.47 -24.00 1.40
N PRO A 742 32.82 -23.76 2.67
CA PRO A 742 32.03 -24.23 3.80
C PRO A 742 30.63 -23.62 3.83
N GLY A 743 29.60 -24.47 3.91
CA GLY A 743 28.21 -24.02 4.04
C GLY A 743 27.42 -23.99 2.73
N VAL A 744 28.06 -24.32 1.60
CA VAL A 744 27.44 -24.39 0.27
C VAL A 744 27.01 -25.82 -0.05
N ASN A 745 25.79 -25.99 -0.57
CA ASN A 745 25.25 -27.27 -1.00
C ASN A 745 24.50 -27.17 -2.32
N ASN A 746 24.58 -28.21 -3.14
CA ASN A 746 23.88 -28.25 -4.41
C ASN A 746 22.53 -28.94 -4.32
N TYR A 747 21.59 -28.37 -5.05
CA TYR A 747 20.27 -28.92 -5.32
C TYR A 747 19.95 -28.74 -6.81
N CYS A 748 19.14 -29.64 -7.34
CA CYS A 748 18.66 -29.57 -8.71
C CYS A 748 17.19 -29.94 -8.79
N ILE A 749 16.53 -29.52 -9.87
CA ILE A 749 15.16 -29.95 -10.15
C ILE A 749 15.19 -31.33 -10.79
N ALA A 750 14.42 -32.26 -10.26
CA ALA A 750 14.27 -33.59 -10.81
C ALA A 750 13.62 -33.53 -12.21
N VAL A 751 14.32 -34.05 -13.20
CA VAL A 751 13.88 -34.20 -14.59
C VAL A 751 13.69 -35.70 -14.86
N LYS A 752 12.58 -36.06 -15.49
CA LYS A 752 12.36 -37.43 -15.98
C LYS A 752 12.41 -37.43 -17.50
N GLU A 753 13.37 -38.15 -18.06
CA GLU A 753 13.47 -38.38 -19.51
C GLU A 753 12.47 -39.46 -19.93
N LYS A 754 11.72 -39.21 -21.01
CA LYS A 754 10.83 -40.17 -21.64
C LYS A 754 11.19 -40.27 -23.13
N GLY A 755 12.24 -41.03 -23.42
CA GLY A 755 12.84 -41.07 -24.75
C GLY A 755 13.52 -39.73 -25.06
N ASP A 756 13.02 -39.06 -26.09
CA ASP A 756 13.54 -37.78 -26.58
C ASP A 756 12.85 -36.55 -25.94
N ASP A 757 11.80 -36.78 -25.14
CA ASP A 757 11.04 -35.75 -24.42
C ASP A 757 11.44 -35.71 -22.94
N ILE A 758 11.38 -34.51 -22.34
CA ILE A 758 11.64 -34.30 -20.92
C ILE A 758 10.37 -33.88 -20.19
N VAL A 759 10.16 -34.43 -18.99
CA VAL A 759 9.07 -34.04 -18.08
C VAL A 759 9.67 -33.46 -16.81
N PHE A 760 9.31 -32.22 -16.48
CA PHE A 760 9.73 -31.57 -15.25
C PHE A 760 8.87 -32.05 -14.08
N LEU A 761 9.49 -32.76 -13.14
CA LEU A 761 8.79 -33.23 -11.94
C LEU A 761 8.60 -32.13 -10.90
N ARG A 762 9.18 -30.93 -11.10
CA ARG A 762 9.13 -29.76 -10.20
C ARG A 762 9.51 -30.09 -8.73
N LYS A 763 10.22 -31.19 -8.51
CA LYS A 763 10.72 -31.64 -7.20
C LYS A 763 12.19 -31.28 -7.06
N ILE A 764 12.55 -30.61 -5.97
CA ILE A 764 13.94 -30.28 -5.62
C ILE A 764 14.58 -31.49 -4.97
N VAL A 765 15.72 -31.91 -5.52
CA VAL A 765 16.53 -33.04 -5.03
C VAL A 765 17.96 -32.57 -4.76
N LYS A 766 18.65 -33.24 -3.84
CA LYS A 766 20.03 -32.91 -3.51
C LYS A 766 20.98 -33.38 -4.62
N GLY A 767 21.92 -32.54 -5.02
CA GLY A 767 22.91 -32.80 -6.08
C GLY A 767 22.99 -31.66 -7.10
N GLY A 768 24.05 -31.63 -7.91
CA GLY A 768 24.12 -30.79 -9.10
C GLY A 768 23.31 -31.42 -10.25
N ALA A 769 22.95 -30.63 -11.26
CA ALA A 769 22.43 -31.17 -12.50
C ALA A 769 23.57 -31.76 -13.34
N ASP A 770 23.48 -33.05 -13.70
CA ASP A 770 24.52 -33.76 -14.46
C ASP A 770 24.64 -33.30 -15.93
N LYS A 771 23.62 -32.62 -16.47
CA LYS A 771 23.55 -32.13 -17.86
C LYS A 771 22.71 -30.84 -17.96
N SER A 772 23.00 -30.02 -18.96
CA SER A 772 22.12 -28.92 -19.37
C SER A 772 21.03 -29.44 -20.31
N TYR A 773 19.78 -29.05 -20.06
CA TYR A 773 18.61 -29.48 -20.84
C TYR A 773 18.13 -28.41 -21.83
N GLY A 774 18.97 -27.41 -22.16
CA GLY A 774 18.58 -26.28 -23.00
C GLY A 774 18.09 -26.69 -24.40
N ILE A 775 18.75 -27.67 -25.02
CA ILE A 775 18.36 -28.18 -26.35
C ILE A 775 17.00 -28.89 -26.30
N GLN A 776 16.77 -29.69 -25.26
CA GLN A 776 15.51 -30.41 -25.06
C GLN A 776 14.35 -29.45 -24.76
N VAL A 777 14.61 -28.35 -24.05
CA VAL A 777 13.63 -27.25 -23.87
C VAL A 777 13.33 -26.55 -25.20
N ALA A 778 14.34 -26.30 -26.04
CA ALA A 778 14.15 -25.73 -27.38
C ALA A 778 13.29 -26.65 -28.26
N LYS A 779 13.48 -27.97 -28.18
CA LYS A 779 12.64 -28.95 -28.88
C LYS A 779 11.18 -28.89 -28.40
N LEU A 780 10.95 -28.82 -27.09
CA LEU A 780 9.62 -28.63 -26.50
C LEU A 780 8.93 -27.33 -26.94
N ALA A 781 9.71 -26.27 -27.17
CA ALA A 781 9.22 -25.00 -27.69
C ALA A 781 8.89 -25.03 -29.20
N GLY A 782 9.16 -26.14 -29.90
CA GLY A 782 8.89 -26.32 -31.32
C GLY A 782 10.00 -25.85 -32.25
N VAL A 783 11.24 -25.73 -31.77
CA VAL A 783 12.40 -25.41 -32.63
C VAL A 783 12.63 -26.55 -33.64
N PRO A 784 12.87 -26.26 -34.94
CA PRO A 784 13.01 -27.29 -35.96
C PRO A 784 14.11 -28.32 -35.67
N ASP A 785 13.83 -29.59 -35.99
CA ASP A 785 14.75 -30.71 -35.73
C ASP A 785 16.15 -30.53 -36.36
N SER A 786 16.24 -29.86 -37.51
CA SER A 786 17.53 -29.54 -38.15
C SER A 786 18.41 -28.62 -37.30
N VAL A 787 17.80 -27.66 -36.60
CA VAL A 787 18.50 -26.75 -35.67
C VAL A 787 18.87 -27.49 -34.39
N ILE A 788 17.98 -28.33 -33.87
CA ILE A 788 18.24 -29.17 -32.69
C ILE A 788 19.40 -30.14 -32.94
N ALA A 789 19.44 -30.79 -34.10
CA ALA A 789 20.54 -31.68 -34.48
C ALA A 789 21.88 -30.93 -34.53
N ARG A 790 21.91 -29.76 -35.19
CA ARG A 790 23.14 -28.94 -35.25
C ARG A 790 23.56 -28.41 -33.88
N ALA A 791 22.61 -28.04 -33.02
CA ALA A 791 22.91 -27.59 -31.66
C ALA A 791 23.53 -28.71 -30.80
N LYS A 792 23.09 -29.98 -30.98
CA LYS A 792 23.70 -31.13 -30.30
C LYS A 792 25.16 -31.33 -30.72
N GLU A 793 25.46 -31.28 -32.02
CA GLU A 793 26.83 -31.37 -32.54
C GLU A 793 27.74 -30.27 -31.94
N LEU A 794 27.26 -29.01 -31.94
CA LEU A 794 28.03 -27.88 -31.41
C LEU A 794 28.28 -27.98 -29.90
N VAL A 795 27.33 -28.50 -29.12
CA VAL A 795 27.51 -28.67 -27.67
C VAL A 795 28.55 -29.74 -27.37
N GLU A 796 28.61 -30.84 -28.14
CA GLU A 796 29.67 -31.84 -28.01
C GLU A 796 31.04 -31.21 -28.29
N GLU A 797 31.18 -30.47 -29.40
CA GLU A 797 32.42 -29.74 -29.76
C GLU A 797 32.87 -28.74 -28.67
N LEU A 798 31.93 -28.00 -28.07
CA LEU A 798 32.23 -27.00 -27.04
C LEU A 798 32.54 -27.62 -25.68
N SER A 799 31.87 -28.72 -25.31
CA SER A 799 32.08 -29.40 -24.03
C SER A 799 33.48 -30.01 -23.89
N ASP A 800 34.04 -30.52 -25.00
CA ASP A 800 35.42 -31.04 -25.03
C ASP A 800 36.47 -29.91 -24.92
N ALA A 801 36.13 -28.69 -25.37
CA ALA A 801 37.01 -27.52 -25.31
C ALA A 801 37.00 -26.83 -23.93
N ASP A 802 35.83 -26.68 -23.29
CA ASP A 802 35.67 -25.91 -22.04
C ASP A 802 36.18 -26.66 -20.80
N ILE A 803 35.99 -27.98 -20.70
CA ILE A 803 36.46 -28.79 -19.55
C ILE A 803 37.99 -28.73 -19.42
N THR A 804 38.69 -28.65 -20.54
CA THR A 804 40.17 -28.69 -20.61
C THR A 804 40.80 -27.33 -20.29
N ALA A 805 40.09 -26.22 -20.54
CA ALA A 805 40.57 -24.86 -20.35
C ALA A 805 40.17 -24.25 -19.00
N ALA A 806 38.92 -24.41 -18.55
CA ALA A 806 38.41 -23.78 -17.34
C ALA A 806 39.04 -24.31 -16.04
N VAL A 807 39.38 -25.62 -16.00
CA VAL A 807 40.01 -26.25 -14.83
C VAL A 807 41.48 -25.86 -14.68
N LYS A 808 42.18 -25.52 -15.77
CA LYS A 808 43.60 -25.16 -15.75
C LYS A 808 43.87 -23.72 -15.31
N ASP A 809 43.02 -22.77 -15.71
CA ASP A 809 43.28 -21.34 -15.47
C ASP A 809 42.80 -20.81 -14.11
N LEU A 810 41.76 -21.41 -13.52
CA LEU A 810 41.19 -20.96 -12.24
C LEU A 810 41.79 -21.67 -11.01
N ALA A 811 42.36 -22.88 -11.16
CA ALA A 811 42.92 -23.66 -10.06
C ALA A 811 44.43 -23.46 -9.83
N ALA A 812 45.12 -22.68 -10.66
CA ALA A 812 46.56 -22.44 -10.53
C ALA A 812 46.85 -21.36 -9.45
N PRO A 813 47.55 -21.68 -8.35
CA PRO A 813 47.90 -20.69 -7.36
C PRO A 813 48.99 -19.75 -7.90
N LYS A 814 48.64 -18.49 -8.21
CA LYS A 814 49.64 -17.43 -8.49
C LYS A 814 50.41 -17.08 -7.21
N LYS A 815 51.50 -17.80 -6.93
CA LYS A 815 52.50 -17.39 -5.94
C LYS A 815 53.19 -16.11 -6.43
N LYS A 816 53.05 -15.01 -5.69
CA LYS A 816 53.97 -13.86 -5.77
C LYS A 816 55.32 -14.31 -5.19
N GLU A 817 56.30 -14.58 -6.04
CA GLU A 817 57.67 -14.85 -5.59
C GLU A 817 58.38 -13.54 -5.22
N LYS A 818 58.78 -13.47 -3.94
CA LYS A 818 59.87 -12.59 -3.49
C LYS A 818 61.18 -13.32 -3.77
N ILE A 819 62.05 -12.66 -4.52
CA ILE A 819 63.40 -13.13 -4.85
C ILE A 819 64.26 -13.10 -3.59
N VAL A 820 64.79 -14.26 -3.19
CA VAL A 820 65.96 -14.39 -2.29
C VAL A 820 66.85 -15.49 -2.86
N TYR A 821 68.10 -15.16 -3.12
CA TYR A 821 69.17 -16.09 -3.50
C TYR A 821 69.71 -16.78 -2.25
N ASP A 822 69.82 -18.12 -2.22
CA ASP A 822 71.10 -18.84 -2.36
C ASP A 822 70.94 -20.37 -2.23
N GLN A 823 71.59 -21.06 -3.18
CA GLN A 823 72.44 -22.26 -3.06
C GLN A 823 71.98 -23.67 -2.59
N VAL A 824 72.39 -24.61 -3.48
CA VAL A 824 72.78 -26.05 -3.41
C VAL A 824 71.77 -27.22 -3.45
N ASP A 825 72.04 -28.02 -4.49
CA ASP A 825 71.96 -29.48 -4.66
C ASP A 825 70.72 -30.19 -5.22
N MET A 826 70.92 -30.58 -6.49
CA MET A 826 70.42 -31.75 -7.22
C MET A 826 69.91 -32.93 -6.38
N ALA A 827 68.75 -33.46 -6.79
CA ALA A 827 68.59 -34.78 -7.41
C ALA A 827 67.22 -35.39 -7.08
N GLN A 828 66.30 -35.39 -8.04
CA GLN A 828 65.40 -36.52 -8.36
C GLN A 828 64.50 -36.13 -9.54
N MET A 829 65.01 -36.34 -10.76
CA MET A 829 64.17 -36.44 -11.95
C MET A 829 63.51 -37.83 -11.97
N SER A 830 62.18 -37.85 -12.02
CA SER A 830 61.39 -38.98 -12.50
C SER A 830 60.69 -38.47 -13.77
N LEU A 831 61.25 -38.69 -14.96
CA LEU A 831 60.83 -39.78 -15.87
C LEU A 831 59.30 -39.91 -15.95
N PHE A 832 58.66 -38.96 -16.63
CA PHE A 832 57.42 -39.05 -17.46
C PHE A 832 56.80 -37.64 -17.57
N ASP A 833 57.48 -36.71 -18.23
CA ASP A 833 56.84 -35.47 -18.71
C ASP A 833 56.41 -35.69 -20.16
N THR A 834 55.12 -35.92 -20.35
CA THR A 834 54.46 -35.78 -21.65
C THR A 834 54.50 -34.30 -22.06
N VAL A 835 55.22 -34.00 -23.14
CA VAL A 835 55.29 -32.68 -23.76
C VAL A 835 53.88 -32.12 -23.95
N GLN A 836 53.55 -31.00 -23.29
CA GLN A 836 52.26 -30.34 -23.45
C GLN A 836 52.34 -29.34 -24.62
N ASP A 837 51.21 -29.08 -25.29
CA ASP A 837 51.15 -28.16 -26.46
C ASP A 837 51.71 -26.75 -26.15
N ASN A 838 51.68 -26.33 -24.89
CA ASN A 838 52.22 -25.04 -24.45
C ASN A 838 53.75 -24.94 -24.61
N ASP A 839 54.50 -26.04 -24.48
CA ASP A 839 55.97 -26.00 -24.53
C ASP A 839 56.47 -25.66 -25.93
N ILE A 840 55.80 -26.18 -26.97
CA ILE A 840 56.13 -25.91 -28.38
C ILE A 840 55.74 -24.48 -28.76
N VAL A 841 54.60 -24.00 -28.26
CA VAL A 841 54.12 -22.64 -28.54
C VAL A 841 54.99 -21.59 -27.86
N GLU A 842 55.46 -21.84 -26.62
CA GLU A 842 56.43 -20.97 -25.96
C GLU A 842 57.81 -21.00 -26.62
N GLU A 843 58.28 -22.17 -27.05
CA GLU A 843 59.55 -22.31 -27.78
C GLU A 843 59.52 -21.52 -29.09
N ILE A 844 58.40 -21.51 -29.84
CA ILE A 844 58.25 -20.68 -31.04
C ILE A 844 58.18 -19.19 -30.69
N ARG A 845 57.47 -18.79 -29.63
CA ARG A 845 57.40 -17.38 -29.20
C ARG A 845 58.76 -16.82 -28.77
N GLY A 846 59.64 -17.66 -28.24
CA GLY A 846 60.98 -17.29 -27.79
C GLY A 846 62.02 -17.15 -28.91
N LEU A 847 61.69 -17.47 -30.16
CA LEU A 847 62.64 -17.42 -31.28
C LEU A 847 62.76 -16.00 -31.86
N ASP A 848 63.96 -15.44 -31.83
CA ASP A 848 64.29 -14.21 -32.56
C ASP A 848 64.66 -14.53 -34.01
N LEU A 849 63.65 -14.54 -34.88
CA LEU A 849 63.79 -14.82 -36.31
C LEU A 849 64.74 -13.85 -37.06
N SER A 850 65.08 -12.71 -36.46
CA SER A 850 65.94 -11.68 -37.05
C SER A 850 67.43 -12.04 -36.99
N ASN A 851 67.81 -12.92 -36.04
CA ASN A 851 69.20 -13.26 -35.74
C ASN A 851 69.53 -14.74 -35.98
N ILE A 852 68.62 -15.50 -36.60
CA ILE A 852 68.80 -16.93 -36.86
C ILE A 852 69.24 -17.14 -38.30
N THR A 853 70.25 -17.98 -38.52
CA THR A 853 70.68 -18.34 -39.87
C THR A 853 69.68 -19.33 -40.52
N PRO A 854 69.54 -19.37 -41.86
CA PRO A 854 68.60 -20.28 -42.51
C PRO A 854 68.78 -21.76 -42.15
N MET A 855 70.01 -22.18 -41.82
CA MET A 855 70.33 -23.54 -41.40
C MET A 855 69.85 -23.85 -39.97
N GLU A 856 69.97 -22.88 -39.06
CA GLU A 856 69.46 -23.00 -37.68
C GLU A 856 67.94 -23.00 -37.66
N ALA A 857 67.28 -22.16 -38.48
CA ALA A 857 65.83 -22.16 -38.63
C ALA A 857 65.31 -23.53 -39.11
N MET A 858 65.99 -24.17 -40.07
CA MET A 858 65.65 -25.50 -40.55
C MET A 858 65.84 -26.59 -39.48
N ASN A 859 66.90 -26.51 -38.68
CA ASN A 859 67.14 -27.46 -37.58
C ASN A 859 66.10 -27.31 -36.46
N ILE A 860 65.71 -26.08 -36.13
CA ILE A 860 64.67 -25.80 -35.14
C ILE A 860 63.32 -26.34 -35.62
N LEU A 861 62.94 -26.08 -36.88
CA LEU A 861 61.73 -26.63 -37.49
C LEU A 861 61.74 -28.17 -37.52
N PHE A 862 62.88 -28.78 -37.82
CA PHE A 862 63.02 -30.24 -37.81
C PHE A 862 62.85 -30.83 -36.39
N ASN A 863 63.40 -30.18 -35.37
CA ASN A 863 63.23 -30.58 -33.97
C ASN A 863 61.79 -30.43 -33.49
N LEU A 864 61.13 -29.32 -33.83
CA LEU A 864 59.71 -29.11 -33.54
C LEU A 864 58.84 -30.17 -34.24
N GLN A 865 59.14 -30.49 -35.50
CA GLN A 865 58.44 -31.54 -36.23
C GLN A 865 58.65 -32.93 -35.61
N ASN A 866 59.83 -33.25 -35.10
CA ASN A 866 60.09 -34.51 -34.40
C ASN A 866 59.36 -34.59 -33.06
N LYS A 867 59.28 -33.48 -32.29
CA LYS A 867 58.48 -33.42 -31.06
C LYS A 867 56.99 -33.67 -31.34
N ILE A 868 56.47 -33.14 -32.46
CA ILE A 868 55.08 -33.36 -32.90
C ILE A 868 54.87 -34.80 -33.41
N LYS A 869 55.86 -35.41 -34.07
CA LYS A 869 55.74 -36.80 -34.59
C LYS A 869 55.84 -37.86 -33.50
N ASN A 870 56.58 -37.62 -32.42
CA ASN A 870 56.69 -38.53 -31.26
C ASN A 870 55.50 -38.41 -30.28
N ARG A 871 54.36 -37.90 -30.75
CA ARG A 871 53.14 -37.61 -29.96
C ARG A 871 52.26 -38.85 -29.75
N TRP A 872 52.68 -40.03 -30.21
CA TRP A 872 51.93 -41.30 -30.16
C TRP A 872 52.80 -42.42 -29.62
#